data_AF-A0A845UC25-F1
#
_entry.id   AF-A0A845UC25-F1
#
_cell.length_a   1.000
_cell.length_b   1.000
_cell.length_c   1.000
_cell.angle_alpha   90.00
_cell.angle_beta   90.00
_cell.angle_gamma   90.00
#
_symmetry.space_group_name_H-M   'P 1'
#
loop_
_entity.id
_entity.type
_entity.pdbx_description
1 polymer ?
#
loop_
_entity_poly.entity_id
_entity_poly.type
_entity_poly.pdbx_seq_one_letter_code
_entity_poly.pdbx_strand_id
1 'polypeptide(L)'
;MKQEFSAPIFIHSMFRTGSTWLFDRFRRAQDQNYWCYQEPFHEMLIHLKDQPELVLGIHDDMSTSLRHPALNKPYFYECYAIREHISDSFQKCISFDSFFDSTVCPAFDEYTAKLIRHAPGRPVLQCCRSYGRLAHLKQQYGGVHIYLWRNPWDQWWSYQINDYFDTASIAITNAHNPPQVIALLREELGFPQVREASFSDEYKQLLQIPVSAQNRYLIFYTLWLYSLIENRSLADCEINVDSLSNDPAALAKTKERLEELNVTDIDLSSCNIPQFYFGDEDKKFFTAAEQRAHKLFASAGYAISVLHDAIQLQHTSQPVVRRRYPEIGQGGERARVAALRFANGKAEAQLARAHAERVAVELQHAHEQAEGLLRTEVEETRSQLDKTVADAQTRERALREDSERNLAIIRGEAQRDMEQLSAEHQAVRQVLLEREREYAAQLADQQAKSQQALEDAQQLHERREARLVGEIEAARAQSQAREIALREDEQAREAELQQEIATVRQMLDHARAEAQARETDLHTRSEAYIAQVRADAAAHIQIFEGRVAHLHAQESALRAEMAQHTAYAQALLARIGAMQSTWWWRLSMLWRRPSLWSAVSCPAPLPRGFHARMGELAHAATVSPQSVQAACISTGSGEHLNLALPEQKGLAMPIQNITELFSLDGRAFITEAYRNLLQREPDLNGMAYYLGRLSMGYGKARVIVQLAKSTECRPHEQIHGLKRLIQEHNNASHWLWGWFGRHTRMHMALQSSVTALARIEQRMEGVHHAINAQSQQMETLARQHTESLCDIKSLMQQTIGGRAAKNEQPRLPTETVRQVFREILGREPESSDVVDEHAQLGTIEALCQVLMNSKEFMSRESENINENIKKLDLEKKWMLSVLVSELIMREI
;
A
#
# COMPACT_ATOMS: atom_id res chain seq x y z
N MET A 1 42.54 -26.85 9.31
CA MET A 1 42.11 -25.91 8.24
C MET A 1 41.15 -24.92 8.87
N LYS A 2 41.52 -23.64 8.98
CA LYS A 2 40.56 -22.58 9.34
C LYS A 2 39.63 -22.45 8.14
N GLN A 3 38.35 -22.75 8.28
CA GLN A 3 37.34 -22.31 7.30
C GLN A 3 37.50 -20.79 7.19
N GLU A 4 37.85 -20.28 6.01
CA GLU A 4 37.78 -18.85 5.74
C GLU A 4 36.31 -18.45 5.87
N PHE A 5 35.98 -17.77 6.97
CA PHE A 5 34.64 -17.23 7.21
C PHE A 5 34.33 -16.24 6.09
N SER A 6 33.21 -16.45 5.39
CA SER A 6 32.69 -15.45 4.48
C SER A 6 32.29 -14.22 5.30
N ALA A 7 32.80 -13.04 4.92
CA ALA A 7 32.58 -11.81 5.66
C ALA A 7 31.07 -11.50 5.76
N PRO A 8 30.53 -11.27 6.97
CA PRO A 8 29.09 -11.05 7.16
C PRO A 8 28.63 -9.75 6.51
N ILE A 9 27.33 -9.70 6.20
CA ILE A 9 26.63 -8.48 5.79
C ILE A 9 25.58 -8.18 6.85
N PHE A 10 25.61 -6.98 7.42
CA PHE A 10 24.60 -6.51 8.35
C PHE A 10 23.74 -5.44 7.68
N ILE A 11 22.42 -5.58 7.77
CA ILE A 11 21.46 -4.58 7.32
C ILE A 11 20.78 -3.98 8.56
N HIS A 12 21.20 -2.76 8.87
CA HIS A 12 20.71 -1.97 9.98
C HIS A 12 19.57 -1.08 9.51
N SER A 13 18.45 -1.12 10.22
CA SER A 13 17.30 -0.29 9.89
C SER A 13 16.45 -0.05 11.13
N MET A 14 15.57 0.94 11.09
CA MET A 14 14.38 0.94 11.96
C MET A 14 13.26 0.10 11.32
N PHE A 15 12.18 -0.15 12.06
CA PHE A 15 10.98 -0.78 11.50
C PHE A 15 10.38 0.08 10.38
N ARG A 16 9.62 -0.55 9.47
CA ARG A 16 8.85 0.14 8.40
C ARG A 16 9.68 0.99 7.42
N THR A 17 10.96 0.66 7.26
CA THR A 17 11.92 1.27 6.33
C THR A 17 12.06 0.52 5.01
N GLY A 18 11.25 -0.52 4.76
CA GLY A 18 11.42 -1.40 3.58
C GLY A 18 12.51 -2.48 3.75
N SER A 19 13.00 -2.71 4.97
CA SER A 19 14.06 -3.69 5.25
C SER A 19 13.73 -5.12 4.83
N THR A 20 12.47 -5.56 5.00
CA THR A 20 12.01 -6.87 4.52
C THR A 20 12.04 -6.99 2.99
N TRP A 21 11.80 -5.90 2.26
CA TRP A 21 11.93 -5.90 0.79
C TRP A 21 13.40 -6.11 0.40
N LEU A 22 14.32 -5.35 1.01
CA LEU A 22 15.75 -5.49 0.74
C LEU A 22 16.25 -6.89 1.11
N PHE A 23 15.85 -7.42 2.26
CA PHE A 23 16.12 -8.79 2.66
C PHE A 23 15.66 -9.82 1.61
N ASP A 24 14.44 -9.68 1.09
CA ASP A 24 13.91 -10.59 0.07
C ASP A 24 14.75 -10.53 -1.22
N ARG A 25 15.35 -9.38 -1.55
CA ARG A 25 16.29 -9.28 -2.69
C ARG A 25 17.55 -10.12 -2.44
N PHE A 26 18.15 -10.03 -1.26
CA PHE A 26 19.28 -10.90 -0.88
C PHE A 26 18.89 -12.39 -0.90
N ARG A 27 17.71 -12.72 -0.36
CA ARG A 27 17.23 -14.11 -0.28
C ARG A 27 16.97 -14.74 -1.66
N ARG A 28 16.66 -13.93 -2.67
CA ARG A 28 16.42 -14.37 -4.06
C ARG A 28 17.67 -14.38 -4.93
N ALA A 29 18.76 -13.74 -4.51
CA ALA A 29 20.03 -13.70 -5.22
C ALA A 29 20.76 -15.06 -5.10
N GLN A 30 20.45 -15.99 -6.00
CA GLN A 30 20.91 -17.37 -5.94
C GLN A 30 22.41 -17.52 -6.29
N ASP A 31 22.98 -16.65 -7.12
CA ASP A 31 24.33 -16.84 -7.66
C ASP A 31 25.45 -16.54 -6.62
N GLN A 32 25.11 -15.84 -5.53
CA GLN A 32 26.08 -15.46 -4.48
C GLN A 32 26.00 -16.31 -3.20
N ASN A 33 25.11 -17.31 -3.16
CA ASN A 33 24.92 -18.20 -2.00
C ASN A 33 24.79 -17.43 -0.67
N TYR A 34 23.93 -16.40 -0.62
CA TYR A 34 23.63 -15.69 0.62
C TYR A 34 22.80 -16.55 1.56
N TRP A 35 23.09 -16.47 2.86
CA TRP A 35 22.28 -17.07 3.91
C TRP A 35 21.66 -15.99 4.78
N CYS A 36 20.38 -15.72 4.56
CA CYS A 36 19.73 -14.50 5.04
C CYS A 36 18.92 -14.74 6.30
N TYR A 37 19.36 -14.18 7.43
CA TYR A 37 18.59 -14.13 8.67
C TYR A 37 17.70 -12.88 8.69
N GLN A 38 16.38 -13.08 8.70
CA GLN A 38 15.40 -12.02 8.91
C GLN A 38 15.19 -11.83 10.42
N GLU A 39 15.44 -10.62 10.92
CA GLU A 39 15.28 -10.22 12.32
C GLU A 39 15.88 -11.22 13.34
N PRO A 40 17.18 -11.56 13.26
CA PRO A 40 17.81 -12.55 14.15
C PRO A 40 17.81 -12.18 15.64
N PHE A 41 17.43 -10.96 16.01
CA PHE A 41 17.30 -10.50 17.40
C PHE A 41 15.83 -10.34 17.86
N HIS A 42 14.88 -10.92 17.11
CA HIS A 42 13.45 -10.83 17.42
C HIS A 42 13.07 -11.67 18.64
N GLU A 43 12.18 -11.14 19.49
CA GLU A 43 11.72 -11.77 20.75
C GLU A 43 11.17 -13.19 20.56
N MET A 44 10.45 -13.43 19.46
CA MET A 44 9.91 -14.75 19.08
C MET A 44 10.97 -15.87 19.00
N LEU A 45 12.24 -15.55 18.78
CA LEU A 45 13.30 -16.54 18.72
C LEU A 45 13.62 -17.17 20.09
N ILE A 46 13.08 -16.62 21.18
CA ILE A 46 13.12 -17.27 22.51
C ILE A 46 12.47 -18.67 22.49
N HIS A 47 11.51 -18.90 21.57
CA HIS A 47 10.81 -20.16 21.43
C HIS A 47 11.59 -21.21 20.62
N LEU A 48 12.74 -20.88 20.03
CA LEU A 48 13.54 -21.83 19.23
C LEU A 48 13.92 -23.12 19.98
N LYS A 49 14.05 -23.03 21.31
CA LYS A 49 14.42 -24.16 22.16
C LYS A 49 13.22 -25.06 22.47
N ASP A 50 12.19 -24.49 23.07
CA ASP A 50 11.10 -25.28 23.66
C ASP A 50 9.93 -25.51 22.68
N GLN A 51 9.71 -24.58 21.74
CA GLN A 51 8.56 -24.58 20.83
C GLN A 51 8.96 -24.09 19.42
N PRO A 52 9.92 -24.76 18.74
CA PRO A 52 10.51 -24.28 17.49
C PRO A 52 9.50 -24.15 16.34
N GLU A 53 8.42 -24.93 16.34
CA GLU A 53 7.39 -24.86 15.31
C GLU A 53 6.60 -23.53 15.35
N LEU A 54 6.47 -22.89 16.52
CA LEU A 54 5.82 -21.57 16.62
C LEU A 54 6.57 -20.49 15.83
N VAL A 55 7.89 -20.64 15.70
CA VAL A 55 8.74 -19.70 14.97
C VAL A 55 8.48 -19.75 13.46
N LEU A 56 7.97 -20.87 12.94
CA LEU A 56 7.60 -21.02 11.53
C LEU A 56 6.19 -20.49 11.20
N GLY A 57 5.28 -20.47 12.18
CA GLY A 57 3.85 -20.13 11.99
C GLY A 57 3.52 -18.64 11.86
N ILE A 58 4.49 -17.73 12.03
CA ILE A 58 4.27 -16.27 12.09
C ILE A 58 3.90 -15.65 10.72
N HIS A 59 3.91 -16.44 9.65
CA HIS A 59 3.80 -15.93 8.28
C HIS A 59 2.37 -15.59 7.80
N ASP A 60 1.33 -16.15 8.41
CA ASP A 60 -0.03 -16.07 7.84
C ASP A 60 -0.86 -14.87 8.34
N ASP A 61 -0.79 -14.49 9.62
CA ASP A 61 -1.66 -13.43 10.15
C ASP A 61 -1.12 -11.99 9.94
N MET A 62 0.19 -11.83 9.75
CA MET A 62 0.85 -10.50 9.74
C MET A 62 1.17 -9.96 8.34
N SER A 63 1.20 -10.81 7.29
CA SER A 63 1.70 -10.39 5.97
C SER A 63 0.68 -9.56 5.15
N THR A 64 -0.61 -9.89 5.25
CA THR A 64 -1.72 -9.20 4.56
C THR A 64 -1.96 -7.79 5.07
N SER A 65 -1.79 -7.56 6.37
CA SER A 65 -1.92 -6.23 6.98
C SER A 65 -0.67 -5.36 6.74
N LEU A 66 0.54 -5.93 6.84
CA LEU A 66 1.79 -5.17 6.82
C LEU A 66 2.38 -4.86 5.43
N ARG A 67 1.71 -5.30 4.34
CA ARG A 67 2.15 -5.15 2.93
C ARG A 67 3.56 -5.71 2.67
N HIS A 68 3.92 -6.81 3.31
CA HIS A 68 5.19 -7.48 3.01
C HIS A 68 5.11 -8.20 1.65
N PRO A 69 6.18 -8.22 0.85
CA PRO A 69 6.23 -9.08 -0.33
C PRO A 69 6.06 -10.54 0.08
N ALA A 70 5.39 -11.35 -0.75
CA ALA A 70 5.22 -12.77 -0.46
C ALA A 70 6.61 -13.45 -0.40
N LEU A 71 6.99 -13.94 0.78
CA LEU A 71 8.25 -14.66 0.95
C LEU A 71 8.06 -16.12 0.54
N ASN A 72 9.04 -16.69 -0.16
CA ASN A 72 8.99 -18.08 -0.63
C ASN A 72 9.18 -19.12 0.49
N LYS A 73 9.53 -18.67 1.70
CA LYS A 73 9.84 -19.49 2.87
C LYS A 73 9.40 -18.72 4.13
N PRO A 74 9.11 -19.42 5.25
CA PRO A 74 8.78 -18.78 6.53
C PRO A 74 9.80 -17.71 6.97
N TYR A 75 9.34 -16.82 7.84
CA TYR A 75 9.98 -15.54 8.16
C TYR A 75 11.32 -15.78 8.84
N PHE A 76 11.34 -16.70 9.81
CA PHE A 76 12.52 -17.09 10.58
C PHE A 76 13.12 -18.43 10.13
N TYR A 77 12.85 -18.86 8.90
CA TYR A 77 13.28 -20.18 8.41
C TYR A 77 14.78 -20.43 8.58
N GLU A 78 15.63 -19.44 8.29
CA GLU A 78 17.09 -19.58 8.37
C GLU A 78 17.57 -19.75 9.81
N CYS A 79 16.94 -19.10 10.80
CA CYS A 79 17.20 -19.35 12.22
C CYS A 79 16.74 -20.76 12.62
N TYR A 80 15.53 -21.16 12.19
CA TYR A 80 14.98 -22.49 12.47
C TYR A 80 15.85 -23.62 11.88
N ALA A 81 16.39 -23.42 10.68
CA ALA A 81 17.20 -24.40 9.97
C ALA A 81 18.50 -24.74 10.72
N ILE A 82 19.09 -23.78 11.43
CA ILE A 82 20.32 -23.98 12.23
C ILE A 82 20.03 -24.03 13.74
N ARG A 83 18.77 -24.23 14.14
CA ARG A 83 18.33 -24.13 15.54
C ARG A 83 19.14 -24.99 16.51
N GLU A 84 19.59 -26.17 16.07
CA GLU A 84 20.43 -27.08 16.85
C GLU A 84 21.75 -26.45 17.34
N HIS A 85 22.19 -25.37 16.70
CA HIS A 85 23.40 -24.64 17.07
C HIS A 85 23.12 -23.37 17.90
N ILE A 86 21.92 -22.78 17.78
CA ILE A 86 21.62 -21.45 18.31
C ILE A 86 20.53 -21.42 19.39
N SER A 87 19.70 -22.45 19.52
CA SER A 87 18.53 -22.47 20.41
C SER A 87 18.88 -22.23 21.88
N ASP A 88 20.01 -22.77 22.35
CA ASP A 88 20.46 -22.62 23.72
C ASP A 88 21.15 -21.28 24.03
N SER A 89 21.46 -20.49 22.99
CA SER A 89 22.18 -19.22 23.15
C SER A 89 21.28 -17.99 23.09
N PHE A 90 20.05 -18.09 22.59
CA PHE A 90 19.15 -16.93 22.55
C PHE A 90 18.63 -16.61 23.96
N GLN A 91 18.81 -15.36 24.39
CA GLN A 91 18.34 -14.86 25.69
C GLN A 91 17.47 -13.62 25.50
N LYS A 92 16.52 -13.38 26.42
CA LYS A 92 15.62 -12.22 26.42
C LYS A 92 16.37 -10.90 26.21
N CYS A 93 17.54 -10.76 26.86
CA CYS A 93 18.33 -9.54 26.82
C CYS A 93 18.84 -9.15 25.41
N ILE A 94 18.83 -10.08 24.45
CA ILE A 94 19.28 -9.86 23.07
C ILE A 94 18.33 -8.93 22.31
N SER A 95 17.03 -8.92 22.59
CA SER A 95 16.08 -8.14 21.77
C SER A 95 16.12 -6.64 22.09
N PHE A 96 15.99 -6.27 23.36
CA PHE A 96 15.84 -4.86 23.77
C PHE A 96 16.77 -4.44 24.91
N ASP A 97 17.08 -5.30 25.88
CA ASP A 97 17.85 -4.90 27.06
C ASP A 97 19.24 -4.40 26.71
N SER A 98 19.91 -5.10 25.79
CA SER A 98 21.25 -4.79 25.29
C SER A 98 21.25 -3.94 24.02
N PHE A 99 20.19 -3.17 23.77
CA PHE A 99 20.00 -2.49 22.49
C PHE A 99 21.11 -1.48 22.18
N PHE A 100 21.50 -0.67 23.15
CA PHE A 100 22.57 0.32 23.00
C PHE A 100 23.90 -0.10 23.63
N ASP A 101 23.85 -1.07 24.53
CA ASP A 101 25.03 -1.60 25.21
C ASP A 101 24.99 -3.13 25.16
N SER A 102 25.77 -3.72 24.26
CA SER A 102 25.84 -5.17 24.10
C SER A 102 26.51 -5.87 25.31
N THR A 103 27.27 -5.14 26.13
CA THR A 103 28.02 -5.73 27.26
C THR A 103 27.12 -6.19 28.41
N VAL A 104 25.90 -5.64 28.50
CA VAL A 104 24.91 -6.04 29.52
C VAL A 104 24.28 -7.41 29.26
N CYS A 105 24.49 -8.00 28.07
CA CYS A 105 23.95 -9.31 27.70
C CYS A 105 25.10 -10.23 27.28
N PRO A 106 25.65 -11.04 28.20
CA PRO A 106 26.81 -11.90 27.93
C PRO A 106 26.62 -12.87 26.75
N ALA A 107 25.37 -13.26 26.47
CA ALA A 107 25.04 -14.18 25.38
C ALA A 107 24.97 -13.51 23.99
N PHE A 108 24.95 -12.17 23.90
CA PHE A 108 24.76 -11.48 22.63
C PHE A 108 25.83 -11.82 21.59
N ASP A 109 27.10 -11.76 22.00
CA ASP A 109 28.22 -12.06 21.11
C ASP A 109 28.31 -13.55 20.79
N GLU A 110 28.04 -14.42 21.76
CA GLU A 110 28.05 -15.87 21.52
C GLU A 110 26.97 -16.27 20.49
N TYR A 111 25.75 -15.75 20.65
CA TYR A 111 24.64 -16.00 19.74
C TYR A 111 24.94 -15.47 18.33
N THR A 112 25.42 -14.23 18.22
CA THR A 112 25.75 -13.61 16.93
C THR A 112 26.89 -14.36 16.22
N ALA A 113 27.93 -14.75 16.96
CA ALA A 113 29.03 -15.55 16.41
C ALA A 113 28.55 -16.92 15.91
N LYS A 114 27.59 -17.55 16.58
CA LYS A 114 26.99 -18.81 16.13
C LYS A 114 26.17 -18.65 14.84
N LEU A 115 25.38 -17.58 14.71
CA LEU A 115 24.67 -17.27 13.47
C LEU A 115 25.65 -17.16 12.29
N ILE A 116 26.75 -16.43 12.45
CA ILE A 116 27.76 -16.24 11.40
C ILE A 116 28.49 -17.55 11.09
N ARG A 117 28.92 -18.27 12.12
CA ARG A 117 29.71 -19.52 11.97
C ARG A 117 28.93 -20.64 11.31
N HIS A 118 27.64 -20.78 11.62
CA HIS A 118 26.82 -21.90 11.17
C HIS A 118 25.98 -21.58 9.93
N ALA A 119 26.15 -20.41 9.33
CA ALA A 119 25.53 -20.08 8.05
C ALA A 119 26.12 -20.96 6.91
N PRO A 120 25.29 -21.72 6.17
CA PRO A 120 25.71 -22.50 4.99
C PRO A 120 26.26 -21.66 3.82
N GLY A 121 26.01 -20.34 3.84
CA GLY A 121 26.39 -19.38 2.80
C GLY A 121 26.93 -18.09 3.42
N ARG A 122 27.09 -17.03 2.62
CA ARG A 122 27.52 -15.73 3.15
C ARG A 122 26.43 -15.15 4.07
N PRO A 123 26.70 -14.96 5.38
CA PRO A 123 25.64 -14.58 6.31
C PRO A 123 25.19 -13.14 6.05
N VAL A 124 23.88 -12.95 5.90
CA VAL A 124 23.22 -11.65 5.77
C VAL A 124 22.24 -11.49 6.93
N LEU A 125 22.50 -10.56 7.84
CA LEU A 125 21.68 -10.34 9.03
C LEU A 125 20.91 -9.03 8.86
N GLN A 126 19.63 -9.11 8.51
CA GLN A 126 18.75 -7.94 8.48
C GLN A 126 18.04 -7.81 9.81
N CYS A 127 18.24 -6.71 10.53
CA CYS A 127 17.61 -6.53 11.83
C CYS A 127 17.24 -5.09 12.17
N CYS A 128 15.95 -4.87 12.46
CA CYS A 128 15.41 -3.62 12.98
C CYS A 128 15.90 -3.28 14.40
N ARG A 129 16.54 -4.24 15.08
CA ARG A 129 17.07 -4.11 16.45
C ARG A 129 18.60 -4.04 16.51
N SER A 130 19.22 -3.48 15.49
CA SER A 130 20.68 -3.45 15.36
C SER A 130 21.27 -2.05 15.15
N TYR A 131 20.45 -1.02 14.90
CA TYR A 131 20.94 0.35 14.66
C TYR A 131 21.55 1.01 15.91
N GLY A 132 21.26 0.52 17.11
CA GLY A 132 21.97 0.91 18.34
C GLY A 132 23.26 0.12 18.59
N ARG A 133 23.57 -0.86 17.74
CA ARG A 133 24.65 -1.84 17.93
C ARG A 133 25.66 -1.86 16.79
N LEU A 134 25.51 -0.99 15.78
CA LEU A 134 26.33 -1.02 14.57
C LEU A 134 27.83 -0.91 14.93
N ALA A 135 28.21 0.05 15.78
CA ALA A 135 29.60 0.22 16.21
C ALA A 135 30.19 -1.07 16.82
N HIS A 136 29.47 -1.70 17.76
CA HIS A 136 29.88 -2.96 18.40
C HIS A 136 29.99 -4.10 17.38
N LEU A 137 28.96 -4.29 16.55
CA LEU A 137 28.94 -5.35 15.52
C LEU A 137 30.08 -5.18 14.51
N LYS A 138 30.36 -3.95 14.08
CA LYS A 138 31.44 -3.63 13.15
C LYS A 138 32.82 -3.86 13.76
N GLN A 139 33.00 -3.45 15.02
CA GLN A 139 34.24 -3.69 15.75
C GLN A 139 34.50 -5.18 15.94
N GLN A 140 33.47 -5.97 16.27
CA GLN A 140 33.65 -7.36 16.65
C GLN A 140 33.67 -8.34 15.47
N TYR A 141 32.86 -8.11 14.43
CA TYR A 141 32.70 -9.05 13.32
C TYR A 141 33.18 -8.52 11.98
N GLY A 142 33.47 -7.21 11.88
CA GLY A 142 33.78 -6.55 10.61
C GLY A 142 32.69 -6.82 9.56
N GLY A 143 33.10 -7.00 8.31
CA GLY A 143 32.18 -7.26 7.21
C GLY A 143 31.60 -5.98 6.62
N VAL A 144 30.45 -6.11 5.95
CA VAL A 144 29.78 -5.01 5.25
C VAL A 144 28.56 -4.56 6.06
N HIS A 145 28.47 -3.27 6.36
CA HIS A 145 27.34 -2.68 7.08
C HIS A 145 26.53 -1.78 6.16
N ILE A 146 25.27 -2.15 5.92
CA ILE A 146 24.30 -1.39 5.14
C ILE A 146 23.33 -0.72 6.11
N TYR A 147 23.16 0.59 6.01
CA TYR A 147 22.19 1.34 6.79
C TYR A 147 21.02 1.81 5.91
N LEU A 148 19.81 1.39 6.27
CA LEU A 148 18.57 1.66 5.56
C LEU A 148 17.70 2.64 6.34
N TRP A 149 17.29 3.72 5.70
CA TRP A 149 16.42 4.72 6.32
C TRP A 149 15.36 5.27 5.35
N ARG A 150 14.36 5.93 5.93
CA ARG A 150 13.19 6.47 5.26
C ARG A 150 12.81 7.81 5.88
N ASN A 151 12.09 8.65 5.14
CA ASN A 151 11.45 9.85 5.65
C ASN A 151 10.64 9.56 6.93
N PRO A 152 10.81 10.35 8.01
CA PRO A 152 10.24 10.03 9.30
C PRO A 152 8.71 10.17 9.33
N TRP A 153 8.10 11.03 8.51
CA TRP A 153 6.66 11.24 8.54
C TRP A 153 5.92 10.07 7.91
N ASP A 154 6.35 9.65 6.71
CA ASP A 154 5.83 8.46 6.03
C ASP A 154 6.10 7.18 6.82
N GLN A 155 7.28 7.08 7.43
CA GLN A 155 7.66 5.94 8.26
C GLN A 155 6.80 5.87 9.52
N TRP A 156 6.61 6.99 10.24
CA TRP A 156 5.80 7.01 11.45
C TRP A 156 4.34 6.67 11.19
N TRP A 157 3.74 7.20 10.10
CA TRP A 157 2.38 6.78 9.73
C TRP A 157 2.29 5.31 9.37
N SER A 158 3.38 4.70 8.91
CA SER A 158 3.43 3.25 8.72
C SER A 158 3.53 2.46 10.05
N TYR A 159 3.98 3.09 11.15
CA TYR A 159 3.94 2.48 12.49
C TYR A 159 2.50 2.40 13.01
N GLN A 160 1.64 3.37 12.67
CA GLN A 160 0.28 3.50 13.19
C GLN A 160 -0.69 2.40 12.71
N ILE A 161 -0.21 1.38 11.98
CA ILE A 161 -1.02 0.24 11.55
C ILE A 161 -1.40 -0.69 12.72
N ASN A 162 -0.57 -0.74 13.77
CA ASN A 162 -0.85 -1.46 15.01
C ASN A 162 -0.03 -0.91 16.18
N ASP A 163 -0.42 -1.25 17.42
CA ASP A 163 0.27 -0.79 18.63
C ASP A 163 1.65 -1.45 18.84
N TYR A 164 2.04 -2.46 18.04
CA TYR A 164 3.28 -3.21 18.24
C TYR A 164 4.52 -2.34 18.04
N PHE A 165 4.55 -1.51 16.99
CA PHE A 165 5.74 -0.72 16.67
C PHE A 165 5.98 0.43 17.67
N ASP A 166 4.90 1.02 18.17
CA ASP A 166 4.98 1.98 19.28
C ASP A 166 5.52 1.30 20.53
N THR A 167 4.98 0.13 20.89
CA THR A 167 5.46 -0.67 22.04
C THR A 167 6.91 -1.07 21.90
N ALA A 168 7.35 -1.49 20.71
CA ALA A 168 8.74 -1.84 20.46
C ALA A 168 9.67 -0.62 20.56
N SER A 169 9.25 0.56 20.10
CA SER A 169 10.01 1.81 20.25
C SER A 169 10.16 2.22 21.71
N ILE A 170 9.10 1.99 22.48
CA ILE A 170 9.11 2.15 23.93
C ILE A 170 10.07 1.14 24.58
N ALA A 171 10.05 -0.14 24.19
CA ALA A 171 10.96 -1.16 24.70
C ALA A 171 12.44 -0.83 24.40
N ILE A 172 12.74 -0.31 23.21
CA ILE A 172 14.08 0.18 22.84
C ILE A 172 14.49 1.35 23.73
N THR A 173 13.59 2.31 23.94
CA THR A 173 13.84 3.44 24.84
C THR A 173 14.14 2.98 26.26
N ASN A 174 13.49 1.90 26.70
CA ASN A 174 13.67 1.30 28.02
C ASN A 174 14.99 0.52 28.19
N ALA A 175 15.81 0.33 27.15
CA ALA A 175 17.07 -0.44 27.18
C ALA A 175 18.07 -0.02 28.28
N HIS A 176 19.00 -0.91 28.63
CA HIS A 176 20.07 -0.60 29.59
C HIS A 176 21.09 0.35 28.99
N ASN A 177 21.68 1.18 29.86
CA ASN A 177 22.74 2.14 29.54
C ASN A 177 22.47 2.90 28.22
N PRO A 178 21.28 3.51 28.06
CA PRO A 178 20.96 4.17 26.81
C PRO A 178 21.83 5.42 26.63
N PRO A 179 22.07 5.87 25.38
CA PRO A 179 22.79 7.10 25.11
C PRO A 179 22.14 8.30 25.81
N GLN A 180 22.94 9.33 26.11
CA GLN A 180 22.48 10.49 26.90
C GLN A 180 21.18 11.12 26.35
N VAL A 181 21.03 11.20 25.03
CA VAL A 181 19.81 11.74 24.40
C VAL A 181 18.55 10.92 24.73
N ILE A 182 18.67 9.59 24.79
CA ILE A 182 17.58 8.69 25.14
C ILE A 182 17.32 8.71 26.66
N ALA A 183 18.37 8.87 27.47
CA ALA A 183 18.21 9.09 28.91
C ALA A 183 17.44 10.38 29.21
N LEU A 184 17.78 11.49 28.54
CA LEU A 184 17.06 12.76 28.65
C LEU A 184 15.62 12.67 28.13
N LEU A 185 15.38 11.94 27.03
CA LEU A 185 14.03 11.68 26.54
C LEU A 185 13.17 10.96 27.60
N ARG A 186 13.74 9.95 28.28
CA ARG A 186 13.03 9.22 29.34
C ARG A 186 12.69 10.13 30.51
N GLU A 187 13.61 11.01 30.90
CA GLU A 187 13.39 12.00 31.95
C GLU A 187 12.28 12.98 31.57
N GLU A 188 12.30 13.55 30.35
CA GLU A 188 11.28 14.47 29.86
C GLU A 188 9.89 13.83 29.84
N LEU A 189 9.81 12.53 29.53
CA LEU A 189 8.54 11.81 29.47
C LEU A 189 8.08 11.23 30.83
N GLY A 190 8.90 11.32 31.88
CA GLY A 190 8.62 10.65 33.15
C GLY A 190 8.49 9.13 32.99
N PHE A 191 9.27 8.55 32.08
CA PHE A 191 9.08 7.19 31.61
C PHE A 191 9.48 6.16 32.69
N PRO A 192 8.57 5.29 33.16
CA PRO A 192 8.89 4.31 34.20
C PRO A 192 9.83 3.22 33.65
N GLN A 193 10.78 2.77 34.48
CA GLN A 193 11.54 1.57 34.15
C GLN A 193 10.69 0.34 34.39
N VAL A 194 10.35 -0.35 33.30
CA VAL A 194 9.58 -1.60 33.32
C VAL A 194 10.52 -2.74 33.01
N ARG A 195 10.60 -3.76 33.85
CA ARG A 195 11.47 -4.93 33.64
C ARG A 195 10.78 -6.17 34.17
N GLU A 196 10.49 -7.10 33.27
CA GLU A 196 9.83 -8.37 33.62
C GLU A 196 10.65 -9.58 33.18
N ALA A 197 10.35 -10.74 33.76
CA ALA A 197 11.03 -11.99 33.45
C ALA A 197 10.71 -12.49 32.02
N SER A 198 9.50 -12.22 31.51
CA SER A 198 9.03 -12.66 30.19
C SER A 198 8.78 -11.48 29.25
N PHE A 199 8.92 -11.69 27.93
CA PHE A 199 8.55 -10.68 26.94
C PHE A 199 7.06 -10.34 26.98
N SER A 200 6.20 -11.33 27.22
CA SER A 200 4.74 -11.14 27.23
C SER A 200 4.32 -10.18 28.32
N ASP A 201 4.84 -10.34 29.54
CA ASP A 201 4.45 -9.51 30.67
C ASP A 201 5.05 -8.11 30.59
N GLU A 202 6.30 -8.01 30.11
CA GLU A 202 6.92 -6.71 29.83
C GLU A 202 6.11 -5.92 28.79
N TYR A 203 5.77 -6.55 27.66
CA TYR A 203 4.97 -5.90 26.61
C TYR A 203 3.58 -5.49 27.10
N LYS A 204 2.91 -6.31 27.92
CA LYS A 204 1.61 -5.96 28.53
C LYS A 204 1.71 -4.70 29.38
N GLN A 205 2.80 -4.54 30.14
CA GLN A 205 3.01 -3.35 30.96
C GLN A 205 3.38 -2.13 30.09
N LEU A 206 4.28 -2.30 29.12
CA LEU A 206 4.65 -1.23 28.19
C LEU A 206 3.45 -0.69 27.38
N LEU A 207 2.53 -1.57 26.96
CA LEU A 207 1.28 -1.20 26.27
C LEU A 207 0.34 -0.33 27.12
N GLN A 208 0.45 -0.42 28.44
CA GLN A 208 -0.37 0.34 29.38
C GLN A 208 0.21 1.72 29.71
N ILE A 209 1.43 2.01 29.28
CA ILE A 209 2.05 3.31 29.54
C ILE A 209 1.29 4.38 28.74
N PRO A 210 0.74 5.40 29.42
CA PRO A 210 -0.02 6.45 28.75
C PRO A 210 0.92 7.38 27.98
N VAL A 211 0.93 7.26 26.66
CA VAL A 211 1.74 8.13 25.78
C VAL A 211 0.84 8.73 24.71
N SER A 212 0.73 10.07 24.71
CA SER A 212 0.00 10.84 23.70
C SER A 212 0.60 10.65 22.30
N ALA A 213 -0.16 10.92 21.24
CA ALA A 213 0.33 10.81 19.87
C ALA A 213 1.56 11.69 19.63
N GLN A 214 1.59 12.90 20.22
CA GLN A 214 2.72 13.81 20.15
C GLN A 214 3.98 13.20 20.78
N ASN A 215 3.85 12.56 21.95
CA ASN A 215 4.98 11.93 22.64
C ASN A 215 5.40 10.60 21.98
N ARG A 216 4.47 9.84 21.38
CA ARG A 216 4.80 8.66 20.56
C ARG A 216 5.64 9.07 19.35
N TYR A 217 5.26 10.13 18.66
CA TYR A 217 6.07 10.66 17.57
C TYR A 217 7.41 11.21 18.07
N LEU A 218 7.46 11.87 19.24
CA LEU A 218 8.73 12.31 19.84
C LEU A 218 9.68 11.13 20.11
N ILE A 219 9.19 10.03 20.69
CA ILE A 219 9.99 8.82 20.91
C ILE A 219 10.51 8.28 19.58
N PHE A 220 9.61 8.09 18.62
CA PHE A 220 9.96 7.61 17.29
C PHE A 220 11.01 8.51 16.61
N TYR A 221 10.78 9.82 16.56
CA TYR A 221 11.65 10.75 15.86
C TYR A 221 13.00 10.88 16.55
N THR A 222 13.06 10.81 17.88
CA THR A 222 14.33 10.82 18.62
C THR A 222 15.15 9.58 18.28
N LEU A 223 14.54 8.39 18.26
CA LEU A 223 15.20 7.14 17.84
C LEU A 223 15.60 7.18 16.35
N TRP A 224 14.76 7.78 15.50
CA TRP A 224 15.03 7.96 14.08
C TRP A 224 16.22 8.87 13.81
N LEU A 225 16.26 10.02 14.47
CA LEU A 225 17.35 10.98 14.32
C LEU A 225 18.65 10.41 14.91
N TYR A 226 18.56 9.70 16.04
CA TYR A 226 19.68 8.96 16.63
C TYR A 226 20.22 7.94 15.64
N SER A 227 19.33 7.11 15.08
CA SER A 227 19.67 6.11 14.08
C SER A 227 20.38 6.74 12.88
N LEU A 228 19.87 7.86 12.36
CA LEU A 228 20.45 8.56 11.22
C LEU A 228 21.86 9.11 11.52
N ILE A 229 22.04 9.77 12.66
CA ILE A 229 23.31 10.40 13.02
C ILE A 229 24.38 9.35 13.31
N GLU A 230 24.07 8.37 14.16
CA GLU A 230 25.06 7.41 14.65
C GLU A 230 25.47 6.38 13.59
N ASN A 231 24.55 5.96 12.72
CA ASN A 231 24.84 4.88 11.78
C ASN A 231 25.48 5.39 10.48
N ARG A 232 25.20 6.62 10.05
CA ARG A 232 25.64 7.13 8.75
C ARG A 232 27.17 7.26 8.63
N SER A 233 27.84 7.64 9.71
CA SER A 233 29.31 7.74 9.73
C SER A 233 30.00 6.37 9.79
N LEU A 234 29.29 5.33 10.22
CA LEU A 234 29.83 4.00 10.46
C LEU A 234 29.47 2.99 9.37
N ALA A 235 28.36 3.17 8.66
CA ALA A 235 27.90 2.28 7.61
C ALA A 235 28.78 2.38 6.35
N ASP A 236 28.96 1.25 5.67
CA ASP A 236 29.71 1.17 4.41
C ASP A 236 28.84 1.58 3.21
N CYS A 237 27.52 1.39 3.33
CA CYS A 237 26.52 1.80 2.35
C CYS A 237 25.28 2.38 3.06
N GLU A 238 24.88 3.59 2.68
CA GLU A 238 23.67 4.25 3.12
C GLU A 238 22.61 4.15 2.01
N ILE A 239 21.41 3.70 2.36
CA ILE A 239 20.29 3.57 1.42
C ILE A 239 19.08 4.32 1.97
N ASN A 240 18.67 5.37 1.28
CA ASN A 240 17.36 5.99 1.47
C ASN A 240 16.34 5.35 0.51
N VAL A 241 15.34 4.65 1.05
CA VAL A 241 14.35 3.93 0.23
C VAL A 241 13.38 4.85 -0.52
N ASP A 242 13.17 6.08 -0.03
CA ASP A 242 12.31 7.04 -0.71
C ASP A 242 12.97 7.58 -1.97
N SER A 243 14.26 7.93 -1.87
CA SER A 243 15.08 8.32 -3.01
C SER A 243 15.24 7.15 -3.98
N LEU A 244 15.49 5.94 -3.48
CA LEU A 244 15.63 4.73 -4.30
C LEU A 244 14.37 4.43 -5.13
N SER A 245 13.18 4.78 -4.63
CA SER A 245 11.90 4.57 -5.31
C SER A 245 11.63 5.57 -6.44
N ASN A 246 12.22 6.77 -6.40
CA ASN A 246 11.86 7.86 -7.31
C ASN A 246 12.99 8.37 -8.20
N ASP A 247 14.24 8.14 -7.81
CA ASP A 247 15.41 8.69 -8.48
C ASP A 247 16.27 7.58 -9.11
N PRO A 248 16.23 7.43 -10.45
CA PRO A 248 17.08 6.48 -11.16
C PRO A 248 18.59 6.70 -10.91
N ALA A 249 19.02 7.93 -10.62
CA ALA A 249 20.42 8.23 -10.32
C ALA A 249 20.81 7.70 -8.93
N ALA A 250 19.97 7.92 -7.91
CA ALA A 250 20.15 7.31 -6.59
C ALA A 250 20.21 5.78 -6.68
N LEU A 251 19.36 5.17 -7.51
CA LEU A 251 19.38 3.72 -7.75
C LEU A 251 20.68 3.23 -8.38
N ALA A 252 21.15 3.90 -9.43
CA ALA A 252 22.43 3.56 -10.08
C ALA A 252 23.61 3.68 -9.11
N LYS A 253 23.68 4.78 -8.35
CA LYS A 253 24.72 5.01 -7.34
C LYS A 253 24.70 3.95 -6.22
N THR A 254 23.50 3.55 -5.78
CA THR A 254 23.35 2.51 -4.76
C THR A 254 23.84 1.16 -5.28
N LYS A 255 23.51 0.82 -6.53
CA LYS A 255 24.01 -0.42 -7.16
C LYS A 255 25.53 -0.44 -7.28
N GLU A 256 26.12 0.62 -7.81
CA GLU A 256 27.57 0.78 -7.92
C GLU A 256 28.26 0.61 -6.55
N ARG A 257 27.72 1.28 -5.51
CA ARG A 257 28.27 1.17 -4.16
C ARG A 257 28.17 -0.25 -3.58
N LEU A 258 27.09 -0.97 -3.84
CA LEU A 258 26.97 -2.37 -3.39
C LEU A 258 27.95 -3.28 -4.13
N GLU A 259 28.12 -3.08 -5.44
CA GLU A 259 29.11 -3.82 -6.25
C GLU A 259 30.54 -3.61 -5.74
N GLU A 260 30.93 -2.38 -5.39
CA GLU A 260 32.22 -2.05 -4.76
C GLU A 260 32.46 -2.82 -3.44
N LEU A 261 31.39 -3.12 -2.70
CA LEU A 261 31.42 -3.85 -1.43
C LEU A 261 31.34 -5.36 -1.63
N ASN A 262 31.49 -5.84 -2.86
CA ASN A 262 31.29 -7.24 -3.27
C ASN A 262 29.90 -7.75 -2.89
N VAL A 263 28.88 -6.90 -3.00
CA VAL A 263 27.47 -7.27 -2.82
C VAL A 263 26.81 -7.20 -4.20
N THR A 264 26.78 -8.35 -4.88
CA THR A 264 26.34 -8.47 -6.27
C THR A 264 25.06 -9.30 -6.37
N ASP A 265 24.46 -9.29 -7.57
CA ASP A 265 23.28 -10.10 -7.95
C ASP A 265 21.97 -9.73 -7.21
N ILE A 266 21.88 -8.49 -6.73
CA ILE A 266 20.71 -7.97 -6.02
C ILE A 266 19.92 -7.03 -6.92
N ASP A 267 18.69 -7.40 -7.28
CA ASP A 267 17.81 -6.55 -8.09
C ASP A 267 17.03 -5.53 -7.25
N LEU A 268 17.51 -4.28 -7.24
CA LEU A 268 16.85 -3.15 -6.58
C LEU A 268 15.79 -2.42 -7.44
N SER A 269 15.59 -2.82 -8.71
CA SER A 269 14.73 -2.07 -9.66
C SER A 269 13.25 -2.05 -9.28
N SER A 270 12.81 -3.01 -8.46
CA SER A 270 11.43 -3.12 -7.97
C SER A 270 11.12 -2.23 -6.76
N CYS A 271 12.06 -1.41 -6.28
CA CYS A 271 11.84 -0.53 -5.13
C CYS A 271 10.72 0.48 -5.42
N ASN A 272 9.62 0.40 -4.69
CA ASN A 272 8.50 1.32 -4.81
C ASN A 272 7.76 1.43 -3.47
N ILE A 273 8.21 2.33 -2.61
CA ILE A 273 7.59 2.55 -1.30
C ILE A 273 6.53 3.67 -1.38
N PRO A 274 5.35 3.52 -0.74
CA PRO A 274 4.34 4.57 -0.73
C PRO A 274 4.85 5.85 -0.10
N GLN A 275 4.53 7.01 -0.67
CA GLN A 275 4.91 8.32 -0.14
C GLN A 275 3.71 9.25 -0.17
N PHE A 276 3.44 9.92 0.94
CA PHE A 276 2.24 10.70 1.14
C PHE A 276 2.50 12.20 1.11
N TYR A 277 1.44 12.96 0.82
CA TYR A 277 1.43 14.39 0.99
C TYR A 277 0.97 14.76 2.41
N PHE A 278 1.69 15.68 3.03
CA PHE A 278 1.43 16.19 4.37
C PHE A 278 1.06 17.68 4.29
N GLY A 279 -0.14 17.99 4.78
CA GLY A 279 -0.70 19.35 4.81
C GLY A 279 -0.08 20.19 5.92
N ASP A 280 -0.56 21.43 6.06
CA ASP A 280 0.03 22.36 7.05
C ASP A 280 -0.30 21.97 8.49
N GLU A 281 -1.43 21.30 8.75
CA GLU A 281 -1.74 20.77 10.08
C GLU A 281 -0.84 19.58 10.45
N ASP A 282 -0.57 18.67 9.50
CA ASP A 282 0.41 17.59 9.69
C ASP A 282 1.80 18.17 10.05
N LYS A 283 2.25 19.20 9.30
CA LYS A 283 3.54 19.87 9.54
C LYS A 283 3.62 20.46 10.94
N LYS A 284 2.57 21.13 11.43
CA LYS A 284 2.52 21.69 12.79
C LYS A 284 2.68 20.60 13.84
N PHE A 285 1.96 19.49 13.69
CA PHE A 285 2.06 18.34 14.58
C PHE A 285 3.49 17.81 14.66
N PHE A 286 4.11 17.52 13.51
CA PHE A 286 5.46 16.96 13.48
C PHE A 286 6.51 17.94 13.98
N THR A 287 6.52 19.17 13.47
CA THR A 287 7.54 20.17 13.78
C THR A 287 7.62 20.45 15.29
N ALA A 288 6.48 20.45 16.00
CA ALA A 288 6.47 20.67 17.44
C ALA A 288 7.22 19.58 18.23
N ALA A 289 7.12 18.31 17.83
CA ALA A 289 7.89 17.23 18.44
C ALA A 289 9.35 17.21 17.95
N GLU A 290 9.61 17.50 16.69
CA GLU A 290 10.96 17.54 16.13
C GLU A 290 11.82 18.60 16.85
N GLN A 291 11.25 19.78 17.10
CA GLN A 291 11.94 20.83 17.86
C GLN A 291 12.28 20.40 19.30
N ARG A 292 11.42 19.61 19.94
CA ARG A 292 11.71 19.03 21.27
C ARG A 292 12.86 18.03 21.17
N ALA A 293 12.83 17.13 20.19
CA ALA A 293 13.94 16.20 19.95
C ALA A 293 15.25 16.95 19.69
N HIS A 294 15.27 17.97 18.82
CA HIS A 294 16.48 18.74 18.53
C HIS A 294 17.08 19.39 19.79
N LYS A 295 16.24 19.86 20.71
CA LYS A 295 16.68 20.35 22.03
C LYS A 295 17.30 19.25 22.88
N LEU A 296 16.69 18.06 22.91
CA LEU A 296 17.25 16.89 23.60
C LEU A 296 18.64 16.52 23.06
N PHE A 297 18.82 16.50 21.75
CA PHE A 297 20.13 16.23 21.14
C PHE A 297 21.17 17.31 21.48
N ALA A 298 20.79 18.59 21.43
CA ALA A 298 21.67 19.68 21.83
C ALA A 298 22.08 19.56 23.30
N SER A 299 21.14 19.27 24.20
CA SER A 299 21.39 19.02 25.62
C SER A 299 22.23 17.77 25.88
N ALA A 300 22.15 16.76 25.01
CA ALA A 300 22.97 15.55 25.08
C ALA A 300 24.41 15.76 24.56
N GLY A 301 24.75 16.95 24.07
CA GLY A 301 26.10 17.31 23.63
C GLY A 301 26.38 17.12 22.14
N TYR A 302 25.36 16.87 21.31
CA TYR A 302 25.55 16.80 19.86
C TYR A 302 25.88 18.17 19.28
N ALA A 303 26.86 18.22 18.38
CA ALA A 303 27.23 19.45 17.69
C ALA A 303 26.07 19.95 16.82
N ILE A 304 25.81 21.27 16.86
CA ILE A 304 24.74 21.91 16.07
C ILE A 304 24.92 21.65 14.58
N SER A 305 26.16 21.59 14.08
CA SER A 305 26.45 21.28 12.67
C SER A 305 25.98 19.89 12.28
N VAL A 306 26.24 18.87 13.12
CA VAL A 306 25.80 17.49 12.87
C VAL A 306 24.28 17.39 12.82
N LEU A 307 23.59 18.09 13.73
CA LEU A 307 22.14 18.16 13.73
C LEU A 307 21.61 18.86 12.48
N HIS A 308 22.21 19.99 12.10
CA HIS A 308 21.84 20.72 10.89
C HIS A 308 22.00 19.85 9.64
N ASP A 309 23.12 19.13 9.52
CA ASP A 309 23.39 18.25 8.38
C ASP A 309 22.37 17.11 8.28
N ALA A 310 22.00 16.50 9.40
CA ALA A 310 20.98 15.44 9.45
C ALA A 310 19.59 15.97 9.07
N ILE A 311 19.21 17.14 9.58
CA ILE A 311 17.93 17.81 9.24
C ILE A 311 17.91 18.22 7.77
N GLN A 312 19.00 18.78 7.25
CA GLN A 312 19.10 19.14 5.84
C GLN A 312 19.02 17.90 4.94
N LEU A 313 19.63 16.78 5.34
CA LEU A 313 19.50 15.51 4.63
C LEU A 313 18.04 15.00 4.62
N GLN A 314 17.35 15.09 5.76
CA GLN A 314 15.91 14.79 5.86
C GLN A 314 15.11 15.63 4.85
N HIS A 315 15.34 16.94 4.82
CA HIS A 315 14.61 17.87 3.93
C HIS A 315 14.89 17.64 2.45
N THR A 316 16.15 17.47 2.08
CA THR A 316 16.56 17.25 0.69
C THR A 316 16.11 15.89 0.14
N SER A 317 15.90 14.91 1.03
CA SER A 317 15.42 13.58 0.67
C SER A 317 13.89 13.42 0.79
N GLN A 318 13.15 14.50 1.02
CA GLN A 318 11.69 14.43 1.04
C GLN A 318 11.13 14.07 -0.35
N PRO A 319 10.08 13.24 -0.42
CA PRO A 319 9.37 12.94 -1.66
C PRO A 319 9.02 14.20 -2.46
N VAL A 320 9.42 14.24 -3.74
CA VAL A 320 8.90 15.25 -4.67
C VAL A 320 7.48 14.85 -5.05
N VAL A 321 6.51 15.29 -4.26
CA VAL A 321 5.10 14.96 -4.48
C VAL A 321 4.66 15.41 -5.87
N ARG A 322 4.33 14.46 -6.75
CA ARG A 322 3.59 14.76 -7.98
C ARG A 322 2.20 15.22 -7.59
N ARG A 323 1.97 16.53 -7.70
CA ARG A 323 0.74 17.29 -7.40
C ARG A 323 -0.43 16.90 -8.30
N ARG A 324 -0.77 15.61 -8.41
CA ARG A 324 -1.72 15.12 -9.43
C ARG A 324 -3.17 15.07 -8.96
N TYR A 325 -3.44 15.04 -7.64
CA TYR A 325 -4.82 15.02 -7.10
C TYR A 325 -4.93 15.67 -5.70
N PRO A 326 -5.30 16.95 -5.61
CA PRO A 326 -5.47 17.66 -4.33
C PRO A 326 -6.58 17.08 -3.43
N GLU A 327 -7.65 16.53 -4.04
CA GLU A 327 -8.85 16.06 -3.35
C GLU A 327 -8.62 14.78 -2.53
N ILE A 328 -7.74 13.89 -3.02
CA ILE A 328 -7.33 12.67 -2.29
C ILE A 328 -6.47 13.03 -1.07
N GLY A 329 -5.69 14.12 -1.15
CA GLY A 329 -4.84 14.61 -0.05
C GLY A 329 -5.66 15.09 1.15
N GLN A 330 -6.78 15.79 0.93
CA GLN A 330 -7.63 16.30 2.01
C GLN A 330 -8.37 15.18 2.76
N GLY A 331 -8.81 14.13 2.07
CA GLY A 331 -9.41 12.95 2.72
C GLY A 331 -8.42 12.21 3.62
N GLY A 332 -7.16 12.06 3.16
CA GLY A 332 -6.08 11.47 3.94
C GLY A 332 -5.71 12.27 5.17
N GLU A 333 -5.59 13.60 5.05
CA GLU A 333 -5.31 14.51 6.17
C GLU A 333 -6.41 14.45 7.23
N ARG A 334 -7.70 14.47 6.83
CA ARG A 334 -8.83 14.32 7.78
C ARG A 334 -8.81 13.00 8.53
N ALA A 335 -8.53 11.89 7.85
CA ALA A 335 -8.41 10.57 8.48
C ALA A 335 -7.28 10.52 9.51
N ARG A 336 -6.12 11.13 9.19
CA ARG A 336 -4.99 11.26 10.11
C ARG A 336 -5.34 12.10 11.34
N VAL A 337 -5.98 13.25 11.15
CA VAL A 337 -6.43 14.11 12.27
C VAL A 337 -7.39 13.35 13.19
N ALA A 338 -8.33 12.58 12.63
CA ALA A 338 -9.24 11.74 13.41
C ALA A 338 -8.49 10.65 14.20
N ALA A 339 -7.52 9.98 13.57
CA ALA A 339 -6.68 8.98 14.23
C ALA A 339 -5.86 9.58 15.39
N LEU A 340 -5.28 10.77 15.20
CA LEU A 340 -4.55 11.49 16.25
C LEU A 340 -5.45 11.84 17.44
N ARG A 341 -6.68 12.30 17.19
CA ARG A 341 -7.66 12.58 18.25
C ARG A 341 -8.03 11.33 19.03
N PHE A 342 -8.26 10.21 18.34
CA PHE A 342 -8.55 8.93 18.99
C PHE A 342 -7.39 8.44 19.86
N ALA A 343 -6.15 8.51 19.34
CA ALA A 343 -4.96 8.11 20.09
C ALA A 343 -4.73 8.98 21.34
N ASN A 344 -4.96 10.29 21.25
CA ASN A 344 -4.89 11.19 22.40
C ASN A 344 -5.99 10.90 23.42
N GLY A 345 -7.23 10.68 22.99
CA GLY A 345 -8.32 10.30 23.90
C GLY A 345 -8.06 8.98 24.64
N LYS A 346 -7.46 7.99 23.94
CA LYS A 346 -7.00 6.74 24.59
C LYS A 346 -5.93 7.00 25.65
N ALA A 347 -4.94 7.85 25.35
CA ALA A 347 -3.89 8.21 26.31
C ALA A 347 -4.44 8.98 27.51
N GLU A 348 -5.38 9.90 27.32
CA GLU A 348 -6.06 10.63 28.40
C GLU A 348 -6.86 9.69 29.31
N ALA A 349 -7.59 8.74 28.74
CA ALA A 349 -8.29 7.71 29.51
C ALA A 349 -7.33 6.83 30.33
N GLN A 350 -6.17 6.46 29.76
CA GLN A 350 -5.12 5.72 30.47
C GLN A 350 -4.50 6.55 31.61
N LEU A 351 -4.24 7.85 31.40
CA LEU A 351 -3.75 8.76 32.45
C LEU A 351 -4.76 8.89 33.59
N ALA A 352 -6.05 9.07 33.26
CA ALA A 352 -7.12 9.16 34.24
C ALA A 352 -7.20 7.88 35.08
N ARG A 353 -7.08 6.71 34.45
CA ARG A 353 -7.02 5.41 35.15
C ARG A 353 -5.81 5.29 36.05
N ALA A 354 -4.60 5.58 35.55
CA ALA A 354 -3.36 5.52 36.34
C ALA A 354 -3.35 6.53 37.49
N HIS A 355 -4.02 7.67 37.34
CA HIS A 355 -4.25 8.62 38.42
C HIS A 355 -5.22 8.06 39.47
N ALA A 356 -6.36 7.49 39.03
CA ALA A 356 -7.32 6.88 39.94
C ALA A 356 -6.72 5.72 40.74
N GLU A 357 -5.90 4.87 40.11
CA GLU A 357 -5.19 3.77 40.78
C GLU A 357 -4.19 4.30 41.82
N ARG A 358 -3.43 5.36 41.51
CA ARG A 358 -2.52 6.00 42.49
C ARG A 358 -3.27 6.59 43.67
N VAL A 359 -4.35 7.33 43.42
CA VAL A 359 -5.20 7.91 44.47
C VAL A 359 -5.80 6.82 45.35
N ALA A 360 -6.20 5.67 44.77
CA ALA A 360 -6.70 4.53 45.54
C ALA A 360 -5.63 3.94 46.48
N VAL A 361 -4.37 3.81 46.01
CA VAL A 361 -3.26 3.34 46.85
C VAL A 361 -2.91 4.35 47.95
N GLU A 362 -2.89 5.65 47.64
CA GLU A 362 -2.66 6.71 48.62
C GLU A 362 -3.76 6.75 49.68
N LEU A 363 -5.02 6.61 49.28
CA LEU A 363 -6.17 6.49 50.18
C LEU A 363 -6.05 5.27 51.09
N GLN A 364 -5.64 4.12 50.54
CA GLN A 364 -5.42 2.92 51.33
C GLN A 364 -4.30 3.12 52.36
N HIS A 365 -3.18 3.72 51.97
CA HIS A 365 -2.08 3.99 52.89
C HIS A 365 -2.47 5.00 53.98
N ALA A 366 -3.22 6.05 53.62
CA ALA A 366 -3.75 7.01 54.58
C ALA A 366 -4.74 6.37 55.56
N HIS A 367 -5.57 5.42 55.08
CA HIS A 367 -6.47 4.65 55.92
C HIS A 367 -5.70 3.77 56.92
N GLU A 368 -4.69 3.02 56.46
CA GLU A 368 -3.83 2.20 57.32
C GLU A 368 -3.10 3.04 58.39
N GLN A 369 -2.62 4.23 58.03
CA GLN A 369 -2.02 5.17 58.99
C GLN A 369 -3.02 5.69 60.02
N ALA A 370 -4.23 6.06 59.59
CA ALA A 370 -5.29 6.54 60.49
C ALA A 370 -5.75 5.45 61.47
N GLU A 371 -5.87 4.20 61.02
CA GLU A 371 -6.16 3.05 61.90
C GLU A 371 -5.04 2.84 62.93
N GLY A 372 -3.76 3.00 62.53
CA GLY A 372 -2.63 2.90 63.44
C GLY A 372 -2.63 3.97 64.54
N LEU A 373 -2.94 5.22 64.19
CA LEU A 373 -3.07 6.32 65.15
C LEU A 373 -4.23 6.10 66.12
N LEU A 374 -5.42 5.74 65.61
CA LEU A 374 -6.59 5.44 66.43
C LEU A 374 -6.35 4.29 67.41
N ARG A 375 -5.67 3.22 66.98
CA ARG A 375 -5.29 2.11 67.88
C ARG A 375 -4.40 2.59 69.02
N THR A 376 -3.44 3.46 68.72
CA THR A 376 -2.52 4.01 69.72
C THR A 376 -3.27 4.87 70.74
N GLU A 377 -4.17 5.73 70.28
CA GLU A 377 -4.98 6.61 71.13
C GLU A 377 -5.96 5.81 72.02
N VAL A 378 -6.57 4.74 71.50
CA VAL A 378 -7.40 3.83 72.29
C VAL A 378 -6.60 3.14 73.39
N GLU A 379 -5.38 2.69 73.09
CA GLU A 379 -4.49 2.05 74.07
C GLU A 379 -4.07 3.04 75.19
N GLU A 380 -3.76 4.28 74.84
CA GLU A 380 -3.44 5.35 75.81
C GLU A 380 -4.63 5.69 76.70
N THR A 381 -5.82 5.85 76.11
CA THR A 381 -7.05 6.17 76.84
C THR A 381 -7.42 5.04 77.81
N ARG A 382 -7.26 3.78 77.38
CA ARG A 382 -7.46 2.60 78.21
C ARG A 382 -6.47 2.56 79.38
N SER A 383 -5.20 2.89 79.15
CA SER A 383 -4.19 2.97 80.20
C SER A 383 -4.50 4.06 81.24
N GLN A 384 -5.01 5.22 80.81
CA GLN A 384 -5.45 6.29 81.72
C GLN A 384 -6.69 5.89 82.53
N LEU A 385 -7.63 5.17 81.92
CA LEU A 385 -8.80 4.62 82.61
C LEU A 385 -8.38 3.59 83.68
N ASP A 386 -7.47 2.67 83.36
CA ASP A 386 -6.98 1.68 84.33
C ASP A 386 -6.29 2.37 85.53
N LYS A 387 -5.52 3.44 85.28
CA LYS A 387 -4.91 4.26 86.34
C LYS A 387 -5.95 4.95 87.24
N THR A 388 -6.94 5.61 86.66
CA THR A 388 -7.98 6.32 87.42
C THR A 388 -8.85 5.37 88.24
N VAL A 389 -9.14 4.18 87.71
CA VAL A 389 -9.83 3.10 88.46
C VAL A 389 -8.99 2.63 89.65
N ALA A 390 -7.67 2.43 89.46
CA ALA A 390 -6.78 2.03 90.56
C ALA A 390 -6.66 3.11 91.66
N ASP A 391 -6.60 4.38 91.28
CA ASP A 391 -6.56 5.50 92.23
C ASP A 391 -7.87 5.63 93.02
N ALA A 392 -9.02 5.43 92.36
CA ALA A 392 -10.33 5.42 92.99
C ALA A 392 -10.47 4.28 94.01
N GLN A 393 -10.03 3.06 93.66
CA GLN A 393 -10.02 1.91 94.57
C GLN A 393 -9.10 2.12 95.79
N THR A 394 -7.97 2.80 95.58
CA THR A 394 -7.03 3.13 96.68
C THR A 394 -7.63 4.16 97.63
N ARG A 395 -8.30 5.20 97.12
CA ARG A 395 -9.06 6.16 97.94
C ARG A 395 -10.19 5.52 98.72
N GLU A 396 -10.92 4.59 98.11
CA GLU A 396 -12.00 3.86 98.79
C GLU A 396 -11.47 3.02 99.96
N ARG A 397 -10.33 2.33 99.81
CA ARG A 397 -9.68 1.60 100.91
C ARG A 397 -9.22 2.52 102.04
N ALA A 398 -8.60 3.65 101.72
CA ALA A 398 -8.13 4.60 102.72
C ALA A 398 -9.30 5.19 103.55
N LEU A 399 -10.43 5.49 102.90
CA LEU A 399 -11.63 5.97 103.59
C LEU A 399 -12.28 4.91 104.49
N ARG A 400 -12.24 3.62 104.09
CA ARG A 400 -12.70 2.51 104.94
C ARG A 400 -11.83 2.35 106.19
N GLU A 401 -10.51 2.41 106.04
CA GLU A 401 -9.57 2.26 107.16
C GLU A 401 -9.66 3.44 108.15
N ASP A 402 -9.91 4.67 107.68
CA ASP A 402 -10.09 5.85 108.53
C ASP A 402 -11.42 5.81 109.31
N SER A 403 -12.49 5.30 108.68
CA SER A 403 -13.77 5.03 109.33
C SER A 403 -13.65 4.00 110.46
N GLU A 404 -12.89 2.91 110.25
CA GLU A 404 -12.65 1.89 111.26
C GLU A 404 -11.79 2.39 112.44
N ARG A 405 -10.80 3.26 112.19
CA ARG A 405 -10.01 3.90 113.25
C ARG A 405 -10.84 4.86 114.11
N ASN A 406 -11.72 5.65 113.49
CA ASN A 406 -12.61 6.56 114.23
C ASN A 406 -13.63 5.79 115.08
N LEU A 407 -14.14 4.65 114.60
CA LEU A 407 -15.00 3.75 115.38
C LEU A 407 -14.29 3.10 116.58
N ALA A 408 -12.97 2.89 116.50
CA ALA A 408 -12.17 2.35 117.61
C ALA A 408 -11.88 3.39 118.70
N ILE A 409 -11.71 4.67 118.34
CA ILE A 409 -11.48 5.78 119.29
C ILE A 409 -12.76 6.08 120.10
N ILE A 410 -13.92 6.13 119.42
CA ILE A 410 -15.23 6.40 120.06
C ILE A 410 -15.62 5.28 121.06
N ARG A 411 -15.21 4.03 120.81
CA ARG A 411 -15.43 2.91 121.76
C ARG A 411 -14.61 3.03 123.06
N GLY A 412 -13.49 3.74 123.06
CA GLY A 412 -12.62 3.91 124.24
C GLY A 412 -13.09 4.98 125.22
N GLU A 413 -13.80 6.00 124.72
CA GLU A 413 -14.30 7.13 125.52
C GLU A 413 -15.70 6.84 126.10
N ALA A 414 -16.54 6.09 125.38
CA ALA A 414 -17.91 5.74 125.78
C ALA A 414 -18.03 4.83 127.03
N GLN A 415 -16.92 4.28 127.55
CA GLN A 415 -16.93 3.36 128.69
C GLN A 415 -16.81 4.06 130.06
N ARG A 416 -16.55 5.38 130.11
CA ARG A 416 -16.38 6.15 131.37
C ARG A 416 -17.56 7.05 131.74
N ASP A 417 -18.43 7.42 130.80
CA ASP A 417 -19.48 8.43 131.04
C ASP A 417 -20.91 7.84 131.19
N MET A 418 -21.02 6.51 131.23
CA MET A 418 -22.29 5.78 131.01
C MET A 418 -23.28 5.77 132.20
N GLU A 419 -22.91 6.23 133.40
CA GLU A 419 -23.80 6.20 134.57
C GLU A 419 -24.46 7.55 134.91
N GLN A 420 -23.92 8.69 134.44
CA GLN A 420 -24.45 10.01 134.81
C GLN A 420 -25.39 10.63 133.76
N LEU A 421 -25.34 10.16 132.51
CA LEU A 421 -26.06 10.77 131.38
C LEU A 421 -27.42 10.13 131.03
N SER A 422 -27.89 9.13 131.78
CA SER A 422 -29.12 8.38 131.45
C SER A 422 -30.42 9.21 131.42
N ALA A 423 -30.46 10.39 132.06
CA ALA A 423 -31.67 11.22 132.11
C ALA A 423 -31.67 12.36 131.06
N GLU A 424 -30.51 12.93 130.75
CA GLU A 424 -30.36 13.95 129.69
C GLU A 424 -30.34 13.32 128.28
N HIS A 425 -29.91 12.05 128.17
CA HIS A 425 -29.86 11.32 126.90
C HIS A 425 -31.23 11.18 126.23
N GLN A 426 -32.34 11.10 126.97
CA GLN A 426 -33.66 10.90 126.34
C GLN A 426 -34.18 12.14 125.60
N ALA A 427 -33.84 13.35 126.08
CA ALA A 427 -34.22 14.61 125.43
C ALA A 427 -33.30 14.94 124.25
N VAL A 428 -31.99 14.76 124.41
CA VAL A 428 -31.00 14.98 123.34
C VAL A 428 -31.12 13.93 122.24
N ARG A 429 -31.45 12.67 122.56
CA ARG A 429 -31.67 11.59 121.57
C ARG A 429 -32.88 11.83 120.70
N GLN A 430 -33.95 12.47 121.20
CA GLN A 430 -35.10 12.85 120.37
C GLN A 430 -34.70 13.92 119.33
N VAL A 431 -33.96 14.96 119.76
CA VAL A 431 -33.47 16.03 118.88
C VAL A 431 -32.41 15.53 117.87
N LEU A 432 -31.52 14.64 118.30
CA LEU A 432 -30.52 14.04 117.41
C LEU A 432 -31.14 13.03 116.44
N LEU A 433 -32.15 12.26 116.84
CA LEU A 433 -32.89 11.36 115.92
C LEU A 433 -33.70 12.15 114.89
N GLU A 434 -34.29 13.30 115.25
CA GLU A 434 -34.96 14.18 114.28
C GLU A 434 -33.94 14.79 113.30
N ARG A 435 -32.78 15.22 113.79
CA ARG A 435 -31.73 15.81 112.95
C ARG A 435 -31.01 14.78 112.07
N GLU A 436 -30.78 13.55 112.56
CA GLU A 436 -30.28 12.42 111.77
C GLU A 436 -31.30 11.99 110.72
N ARG A 437 -32.60 12.01 111.04
CA ARG A 437 -33.65 11.73 110.04
C ARG A 437 -33.71 12.81 108.97
N GLU A 438 -33.55 14.09 109.33
CA GLU A 438 -33.47 15.19 108.38
C GLU A 438 -32.22 15.10 107.49
N TYR A 439 -31.05 14.82 108.05
CA TYR A 439 -29.82 14.65 107.27
C TYR A 439 -29.83 13.40 106.41
N ALA A 440 -30.35 12.26 106.90
CA ALA A 440 -30.51 11.05 106.12
C ALA A 440 -31.54 11.24 105.00
N ALA A 441 -32.62 12.00 105.24
CA ALA A 441 -33.58 12.35 104.21
C ALA A 441 -32.99 13.30 103.15
N GLN A 442 -32.19 14.28 103.55
CA GLN A 442 -31.49 15.18 102.62
C GLN A 442 -30.44 14.45 101.80
N LEU A 443 -29.67 13.54 102.40
CA LEU A 443 -28.67 12.74 101.69
C LEU A 443 -29.33 11.75 100.73
N ALA A 444 -30.40 11.08 101.15
CA ALA A 444 -31.18 10.20 100.28
C ALA A 444 -31.85 10.96 99.12
N ASP A 445 -32.38 12.17 99.36
CA ASP A 445 -32.92 13.05 98.33
C ASP A 445 -31.84 13.53 97.35
N GLN A 446 -30.64 13.86 97.85
CA GLN A 446 -29.53 14.28 97.00
C GLN A 446 -28.95 13.10 96.18
N GLN A 447 -28.85 11.91 96.77
CA GLN A 447 -28.47 10.67 96.07
C GLN A 447 -29.52 10.30 95.02
N ALA A 448 -30.81 10.34 95.36
CA ALA A 448 -31.90 10.10 94.41
C ALA A 448 -31.88 11.11 93.25
N LYS A 449 -31.66 12.40 93.52
CA LYS A 449 -31.49 13.44 92.47
C LYS A 449 -30.27 13.20 91.60
N SER A 450 -29.14 12.78 92.17
CA SER A 450 -27.92 12.47 91.40
C SER A 450 -28.08 11.23 90.53
N GLN A 451 -28.78 10.21 91.03
CA GLN A 451 -29.02 8.96 90.31
C GLN A 451 -30.07 9.16 89.21
N GLN A 452 -31.12 9.94 89.47
CA GLN A 452 -32.07 10.37 88.45
C GLN A 452 -31.38 11.19 87.35
N ALA A 453 -30.48 12.12 87.70
CA ALA A 453 -29.74 12.90 86.72
C ALA A 453 -28.80 12.03 85.86
N LEU A 454 -28.23 10.97 86.43
CA LEU A 454 -27.40 10.00 85.70
C LEU A 454 -28.25 9.15 84.74
N GLU A 455 -29.40 8.66 85.19
CA GLU A 455 -30.34 7.90 84.36
C GLU A 455 -30.90 8.77 83.22
N ASP A 456 -31.26 10.03 83.50
CA ASP A 456 -31.73 10.99 82.50
C ASP A 456 -30.63 11.30 81.47
N ALA A 457 -29.37 11.42 81.90
CA ALA A 457 -28.23 11.64 81.00
C ALA A 457 -27.93 10.42 80.12
N GLN A 458 -28.03 9.20 80.67
CA GLN A 458 -27.87 7.95 79.93
C GLN A 458 -29.00 7.77 78.89
N GLN A 459 -30.25 8.02 79.29
CA GLN A 459 -31.37 7.96 78.35
C GLN A 459 -31.27 9.01 77.24
N LEU A 460 -30.77 10.21 77.55
CA LEU A 460 -30.53 11.24 76.53
C LEU A 460 -29.42 10.82 75.56
N HIS A 461 -28.35 10.18 76.05
CA HIS A 461 -27.29 9.63 75.22
C HIS A 461 -27.80 8.53 74.29
N GLU A 462 -28.51 7.53 74.82
CA GLU A 462 -29.09 6.44 74.04
C GLU A 462 -30.07 6.94 72.98
N ARG A 463 -30.93 7.93 73.31
CA ARG A 463 -31.83 8.55 72.34
C ARG A 463 -31.09 9.31 71.25
N ARG A 464 -29.99 9.99 71.59
CA ARG A 464 -29.16 10.71 70.62
C ARG A 464 -28.43 9.76 69.70
N GLU A 465 -27.90 8.67 70.23
CA GLU A 465 -27.21 7.62 69.48
C GLU A 465 -28.18 6.90 68.52
N ALA A 466 -29.35 6.50 69.01
CA ALA A 466 -30.40 5.89 68.18
C ALA A 466 -30.86 6.83 67.05
N ARG A 467 -30.96 8.14 67.31
CA ARG A 467 -31.29 9.13 66.29
C ARG A 467 -30.20 9.25 65.22
N LEU A 468 -28.93 9.33 65.61
CA LEU A 468 -27.80 9.43 64.67
C LEU A 468 -27.67 8.16 63.81
N VAL A 469 -27.85 6.97 64.42
CA VAL A 469 -27.87 5.70 63.68
C VAL A 469 -29.01 5.70 62.64
N GLY A 470 -30.20 6.14 63.02
CA GLY A 470 -31.33 6.26 62.08
C GLY A 470 -31.08 7.26 60.94
N GLU A 471 -30.43 8.40 61.21
CA GLU A 471 -30.07 9.39 60.18
C GLU A 471 -29.00 8.84 59.22
N ILE A 472 -28.02 8.06 59.70
CA ILE A 472 -27.01 7.39 58.88
C ILE A 472 -27.62 6.28 58.01
N GLU A 473 -28.51 5.47 58.56
CA GLU A 473 -29.21 4.42 57.81
C GLU A 473 -30.11 5.02 56.72
N ALA A 474 -30.83 6.11 57.02
CA ALA A 474 -31.62 6.84 56.04
C ALA A 474 -30.76 7.43 54.90
N ALA A 475 -29.60 8.02 55.22
CA ALA A 475 -28.66 8.54 54.22
C ALA A 475 -28.07 7.43 53.35
N ARG A 476 -27.74 6.26 53.93
CA ARG A 476 -27.27 5.08 53.18
C ARG A 476 -28.35 4.54 52.24
N ALA A 477 -29.59 4.44 52.71
CA ALA A 477 -30.72 4.00 51.89
C ALA A 477 -30.96 4.97 50.71
N GLN A 478 -30.86 6.28 50.95
CA GLN A 478 -30.99 7.30 49.91
C GLN A 478 -29.85 7.25 48.88
N SER A 479 -28.61 7.01 49.32
CA SER A 479 -27.46 6.83 48.43
C SER A 479 -27.60 5.57 47.57
N GLN A 480 -28.03 4.44 48.16
CA GLN A 480 -28.27 3.20 47.43
C GLN A 480 -29.39 3.35 46.41
N ALA A 481 -30.50 4.01 46.77
CA ALA A 481 -31.59 4.28 45.83
C ALA A 481 -31.13 5.14 44.65
N ARG A 482 -30.27 6.15 44.90
CA ARG A 482 -29.70 7.00 43.85
C ARG A 482 -28.74 6.23 42.93
N GLU A 483 -27.93 5.33 43.49
CA GLU A 483 -27.02 4.48 42.72
C GLU A 483 -27.77 3.48 41.83
N ILE A 484 -28.85 2.89 42.34
CA ILE A 484 -29.72 2.01 41.54
C ILE A 484 -30.36 2.79 40.40
N ALA A 485 -30.91 3.99 40.67
CA ALA A 485 -31.52 4.83 39.64
C ALA A 485 -30.51 5.28 38.56
N LEU A 486 -29.26 5.57 38.94
CA LEU A 486 -28.20 5.90 37.99
C LEU A 486 -27.84 4.71 37.09
N ARG A 487 -27.73 3.50 37.67
CA ARG A 487 -27.45 2.27 36.89
C ARG A 487 -28.59 1.94 35.92
N GLU A 488 -29.83 2.18 36.31
CA GLU A 488 -30.99 1.99 35.42
C GLU A 488 -30.99 3.00 34.25
N ASP A 489 -30.64 4.28 34.50
CA ASP A 489 -30.49 5.30 33.44
C ASP A 489 -29.32 4.97 32.49
N GLU A 490 -28.18 4.53 33.02
CA GLU A 490 -27.03 4.10 32.23
C GLU A 490 -27.37 2.89 31.34
N GLN A 491 -28.07 1.89 31.88
CA GLN A 491 -28.51 0.72 31.10
C GLN A 491 -29.52 1.11 30.00
N ALA A 492 -30.45 2.03 30.29
CA ALA A 492 -31.39 2.53 29.29
C ALA A 492 -30.66 3.26 28.14
N ARG A 493 -29.67 4.08 28.46
CA ARG A 493 -28.85 4.82 27.48
C ARG A 493 -27.95 3.90 26.65
N GLU A 494 -27.39 2.86 27.27
CA GLU A 494 -26.58 1.87 26.57
C GLU A 494 -27.45 1.06 25.59
N ALA A 495 -28.68 0.71 25.98
CA ALA A 495 -29.63 0.04 25.10
C ALA A 495 -30.03 0.91 23.89
N GLU A 496 -30.30 2.20 24.11
CA GLU A 496 -30.63 3.17 23.05
C GLU A 496 -29.45 3.34 22.07
N LEU A 497 -28.22 3.48 22.59
CA LEU A 497 -27.02 3.60 21.76
C LEU A 497 -26.74 2.31 20.97
N GLN A 498 -26.96 1.14 21.56
CA GLN A 498 -26.83 -0.13 20.84
C GLN A 498 -27.84 -0.26 19.70
N GLN A 499 -29.07 0.25 19.89
CA GLN A 499 -30.10 0.27 18.85
C GLN A 499 -29.73 1.23 17.71
N GLU A 500 -29.18 2.41 18.00
CA GLU A 500 -28.66 3.34 16.99
C GLU A 500 -27.50 2.73 16.20
N ILE A 501 -26.53 2.11 16.89
CA ILE A 501 -25.39 1.43 16.25
C ILE A 501 -25.88 0.30 15.34
N ALA A 502 -26.90 -0.47 15.75
CA ALA A 502 -27.47 -1.54 14.93
C ALA A 502 -28.12 -0.98 13.65
N THR A 503 -28.81 0.15 13.76
CA THR A 503 -29.47 0.83 12.63
C THR A 503 -28.44 1.38 11.63
N VAL A 504 -27.39 2.03 12.13
CA VAL A 504 -26.29 2.54 11.29
C VAL A 504 -25.54 1.39 10.61
N ARG A 505 -25.32 0.27 11.30
CA ARG A 505 -24.71 -0.94 10.69
C ARG A 505 -25.56 -1.48 9.54
N GLN A 506 -26.87 -1.59 9.72
CA GLN A 506 -27.78 -2.03 8.64
C GLN A 506 -27.74 -1.09 7.43
N MET A 507 -27.73 0.23 7.65
CA MET A 507 -27.60 1.20 6.56
C MET A 507 -26.26 1.07 5.82
N LEU A 508 -25.17 0.84 6.56
CA LEU A 508 -23.84 0.66 5.99
C LEU A 508 -23.74 -0.63 5.16
N ASP A 509 -24.31 -1.73 5.65
CA ASP A 509 -24.31 -3.00 4.95
C ASP A 509 -25.17 -2.95 3.68
N HIS A 510 -26.30 -2.23 3.71
CA HIS A 510 -27.10 -1.97 2.52
C HIS A 510 -26.34 -1.13 1.48
N ALA A 511 -25.67 -0.05 1.90
CA ALA A 511 -24.86 0.78 1.01
C ALA A 511 -23.66 0.00 0.41
N ARG A 512 -23.05 -0.89 1.18
CA ARG A 512 -21.99 -1.79 0.71
C ARG A 512 -22.49 -2.78 -0.33
N ALA A 513 -23.65 -3.39 -0.10
CA ALA A 513 -24.27 -4.31 -1.05
C ALA A 513 -24.62 -3.61 -2.37
N GLU A 514 -25.15 -2.39 -2.32
CA GLU A 514 -25.40 -1.59 -3.53
C GLU A 514 -24.12 -1.22 -4.28
N ALA A 515 -23.06 -0.85 -3.56
CA ALA A 515 -21.77 -0.51 -4.16
C ALA A 515 -21.14 -1.73 -4.85
N GLN A 516 -21.16 -2.90 -4.19
CA GLN A 516 -20.68 -4.16 -4.77
C GLN A 516 -21.49 -4.56 -6.01
N ALA A 517 -22.82 -4.45 -5.98
CA ALA A 517 -23.66 -4.75 -7.13
C ALA A 517 -23.31 -3.85 -8.34
N ARG A 518 -23.09 -2.55 -8.12
CA ARG A 518 -22.66 -1.62 -9.18
C ARG A 518 -21.27 -1.94 -9.71
N GLU A 519 -20.33 -2.29 -8.84
CA GLU A 519 -18.98 -2.70 -9.24
C GLU A 519 -19.00 -3.95 -10.11
N THR A 520 -19.81 -4.96 -9.74
CA THR A 520 -19.96 -6.19 -10.53
C THR A 520 -20.63 -5.95 -11.91
N ASP A 521 -21.63 -5.08 -12.01
CA ASP A 521 -22.25 -4.71 -13.30
C ASP A 521 -21.25 -3.96 -14.21
N LEU A 522 -20.47 -3.02 -13.64
CA LEU A 522 -19.42 -2.31 -14.38
C LEU A 522 -18.29 -3.23 -14.85
N HIS A 523 -17.86 -4.17 -14.00
CA HIS A 523 -16.85 -5.16 -14.36
C HIS A 523 -17.33 -6.05 -15.51
N THR A 524 -18.56 -6.57 -15.40
CA THR A 524 -19.15 -7.45 -16.42
C THR A 524 -19.28 -6.76 -17.77
N ARG A 525 -19.73 -5.49 -17.79
CA ARG A 525 -19.82 -4.70 -19.03
C ARG A 525 -18.44 -4.38 -19.62
N SER A 526 -17.45 -4.10 -18.78
CA SER A 526 -16.07 -3.86 -19.21
C SER A 526 -15.46 -5.10 -19.86
N GLU A 527 -15.63 -6.27 -19.24
CA GLU A 527 -15.14 -7.54 -19.78
C GLU A 527 -15.79 -7.91 -21.10
N ALA A 528 -17.12 -7.77 -21.22
CA ALA A 528 -17.85 -8.04 -22.46
C ALA A 528 -17.36 -7.17 -23.63
N TYR A 529 -17.10 -5.88 -23.37
CA TYR A 529 -16.62 -4.97 -24.40
C TYR A 529 -15.15 -5.21 -24.76
N ILE A 530 -14.27 -5.50 -23.78
CA ILE A 530 -12.88 -5.88 -24.04
C ILE A 530 -12.83 -7.16 -24.89
N ALA A 531 -13.71 -8.12 -24.62
CA ALA A 531 -13.84 -9.33 -25.43
C ALA A 531 -14.23 -9.01 -26.88
N GLN A 532 -15.17 -8.06 -27.08
CA GLN A 532 -15.57 -7.61 -28.41
C GLN A 532 -14.42 -6.94 -29.18
N VAL A 533 -13.69 -6.01 -28.55
CA VAL A 533 -12.52 -5.35 -29.18
C VAL A 533 -11.43 -6.35 -29.55
N ARG A 534 -11.20 -7.37 -28.71
CA ARG A 534 -10.25 -8.46 -29.01
C ARG A 534 -10.72 -9.31 -30.19
N ALA A 535 -12.01 -9.61 -30.28
CA ALA A 535 -12.57 -10.37 -31.40
C ALA A 535 -12.45 -9.60 -32.72
N ASP A 536 -12.77 -8.31 -32.72
CA ASP A 536 -12.65 -7.45 -33.90
C ASP A 536 -11.18 -7.31 -34.34
N ALA A 537 -10.26 -7.11 -33.40
CA ALA A 537 -8.83 -7.07 -33.70
C ALA A 537 -8.32 -8.39 -34.30
N ALA A 538 -8.77 -9.54 -33.77
CA ALA A 538 -8.39 -10.86 -34.30
C ALA A 538 -8.91 -11.07 -35.74
N ALA A 539 -10.14 -10.63 -36.04
CA ALA A 539 -10.70 -10.70 -37.39
C ALA A 539 -9.91 -9.82 -38.39
N HIS A 540 -9.51 -8.63 -37.97
CA HIS A 540 -8.69 -7.73 -38.80
C HIS A 540 -7.29 -8.30 -39.08
N ILE A 541 -6.65 -8.92 -38.08
CA ILE A 541 -5.35 -9.58 -38.23
C ILE A 541 -5.44 -10.73 -39.24
N GLN A 542 -6.46 -11.59 -39.15
CA GLN A 542 -6.63 -12.70 -40.10
C GLN A 542 -6.83 -12.22 -41.55
N ILE A 543 -7.63 -11.18 -41.76
CA ILE A 543 -7.83 -10.59 -43.09
C ILE A 543 -6.51 -10.02 -43.63
N PHE A 544 -5.72 -9.38 -42.77
CA PHE A 544 -4.43 -8.83 -43.15
C PHE A 544 -3.41 -9.91 -43.52
N GLU A 545 -3.27 -10.94 -42.70
CA GLU A 545 -2.40 -12.09 -42.96
C GLU A 545 -2.73 -12.75 -44.30
N GLY A 546 -4.02 -12.93 -44.61
CA GLY A 546 -4.46 -13.47 -45.90
C GLY A 546 -4.08 -12.58 -47.10
N ARG A 547 -4.18 -11.26 -46.97
CA ARG A 547 -3.80 -10.31 -48.03
C ARG A 547 -2.29 -10.25 -48.24
N VAL A 548 -1.51 -10.25 -47.17
CA VAL A 548 -0.04 -10.26 -47.23
C VAL A 548 0.46 -11.56 -47.85
N ALA A 549 -0.12 -12.71 -47.47
CA ALA A 549 0.19 -13.99 -48.10
C ALA A 549 -0.10 -13.98 -49.61
N HIS A 550 -1.21 -13.37 -50.03
CA HIS A 550 -1.55 -13.24 -51.45
C HIS A 550 -0.55 -12.35 -52.21
N LEU A 551 -0.14 -11.21 -51.65
CA LEU A 551 0.83 -10.31 -52.26
C LEU A 551 2.22 -10.95 -52.38
N HIS A 552 2.66 -11.69 -51.36
CA HIS A 552 3.92 -12.46 -51.45
C HIS A 552 3.84 -13.60 -52.47
N ALA A 553 2.68 -14.25 -52.63
CA ALA A 553 2.47 -15.24 -53.68
C ALA A 553 2.56 -14.59 -55.09
N GLN A 554 1.99 -13.40 -55.27
CA GLN A 554 2.13 -12.65 -56.53
C GLN A 554 3.58 -12.23 -56.80
N GLU A 555 4.29 -11.77 -55.77
CA GLU A 555 5.70 -11.38 -55.86
C GLU A 555 6.59 -12.56 -56.28
N SER A 556 6.41 -13.72 -55.63
CA SER A 556 7.16 -14.94 -55.97
C SER A 556 6.88 -15.42 -57.40
N ALA A 557 5.63 -15.33 -57.86
CA ALA A 557 5.28 -15.63 -59.25
C ALA A 557 5.95 -14.67 -60.25
N LEU A 558 5.97 -13.37 -59.97
CA LEU A 558 6.65 -12.37 -60.80
C LEU A 558 8.17 -12.58 -60.84
N ARG A 559 8.80 -12.94 -59.70
CA ARG A 559 10.22 -13.27 -59.65
C ARG A 559 10.55 -14.53 -60.48
N ALA A 560 9.68 -15.54 -60.45
CA ALA A 560 9.81 -16.73 -61.29
C ALA A 560 9.67 -16.38 -62.79
N GLU A 561 8.71 -15.53 -63.16
CA GLU A 561 8.53 -15.03 -64.53
C GLU A 561 9.78 -14.24 -65.00
N MET A 562 10.33 -13.40 -64.13
CA MET A 562 11.57 -12.65 -64.37
C MET A 562 12.77 -13.59 -64.58
N ALA A 563 12.91 -14.63 -63.74
CA ALA A 563 13.97 -15.63 -63.87
C ALA A 563 13.89 -16.40 -65.22
N GLN A 564 12.68 -16.70 -65.69
CA GLN A 564 12.48 -17.35 -67.00
C GLN A 564 12.87 -16.43 -68.15
N HIS A 565 12.44 -15.17 -68.14
CA HIS A 565 12.76 -14.21 -69.20
C HIS A 565 14.24 -13.82 -69.23
N THR A 566 14.89 -13.72 -68.06
CA THR A 566 16.34 -13.47 -67.97
C THR A 566 17.14 -14.65 -68.52
N ALA A 567 16.80 -15.89 -68.14
CA ALA A 567 17.43 -17.10 -68.67
C ALA A 567 17.23 -17.23 -70.20
N TYR A 568 16.03 -16.93 -70.69
CA TYR A 568 15.73 -16.94 -72.13
C TYR A 568 16.56 -15.90 -72.90
N ALA A 569 16.64 -14.67 -72.37
CA ALA A 569 17.45 -13.61 -72.97
C ALA A 569 18.96 -13.94 -72.96
N GLN A 570 19.48 -14.53 -71.87
CA GLN A 570 20.86 -15.01 -71.79
C GLN A 570 21.17 -16.10 -72.82
N ALA A 571 20.26 -17.08 -72.98
CA ALA A 571 20.40 -18.12 -73.99
C ALA A 571 20.38 -17.55 -75.43
N LEU A 572 19.58 -16.51 -75.68
CA LEU A 572 19.55 -15.79 -76.95
C LEU A 572 20.85 -15.04 -77.20
N LEU A 573 21.38 -14.33 -76.19
CA LEU A 573 22.67 -13.64 -76.26
C LEU A 573 23.83 -14.61 -76.53
N ALA A 574 23.86 -15.76 -75.85
CA ALA A 574 24.86 -16.79 -76.07
C ALA A 574 24.81 -17.34 -77.51
N ARG A 575 23.60 -17.58 -78.06
CA ARG A 575 23.41 -17.99 -79.46
C ARG A 575 23.83 -16.91 -80.47
N ILE A 576 23.55 -15.64 -80.19
CA ILE A 576 24.00 -14.52 -81.03
C ILE A 576 25.52 -14.44 -81.00
N GLY A 577 26.15 -14.52 -79.83
CA GLY A 577 27.61 -14.52 -79.67
C GLY A 577 28.30 -15.69 -80.39
N ALA A 578 27.75 -16.90 -80.27
CA ALA A 578 28.23 -18.07 -81.00
C ALA A 578 28.15 -17.88 -82.53
N MET A 579 27.07 -17.28 -83.04
CA MET A 579 26.96 -16.94 -84.48
C MET A 579 27.95 -15.85 -84.92
N GLN A 580 28.25 -14.87 -84.07
CA GLN A 580 29.19 -13.80 -84.38
C GLN A 580 30.64 -14.29 -84.52
N SER A 581 30.95 -15.46 -83.96
CA SER A 581 32.26 -16.10 -84.04
C SER A 581 32.50 -16.90 -85.33
N THR A 582 31.47 -17.11 -86.16
CA THR A 582 31.55 -17.94 -87.37
C THR A 582 32.14 -17.16 -88.56
N TRP A 583 33.00 -17.80 -89.37
CA TRP A 583 33.67 -17.17 -90.52
C TRP A 583 32.73 -16.47 -91.52
N TRP A 584 31.57 -17.05 -91.81
CA TRP A 584 30.52 -16.47 -92.67
C TRP A 584 29.96 -15.14 -92.14
N TRP A 585 29.95 -14.93 -90.82
CA TRP A 585 29.49 -13.69 -90.21
C TRP A 585 30.38 -12.51 -90.59
N ARG A 586 31.70 -12.71 -90.57
CA ARG A 586 32.70 -11.72 -90.97
C ARG A 586 32.64 -11.41 -92.47
N LEU A 587 32.29 -12.39 -93.32
CA LEU A 587 32.07 -12.17 -94.75
C LEU A 587 30.81 -11.34 -95.04
N SER A 588 29.72 -11.60 -94.31
CA SER A 588 28.44 -10.88 -94.48
C SER A 588 28.47 -9.42 -94.01
N MET A 589 29.47 -9.01 -93.21
CA MET A 589 29.66 -7.62 -92.78
C MET A 589 29.99 -6.67 -93.94
N LEU A 590 30.68 -7.15 -94.98
CA LEU A 590 31.06 -6.33 -96.15
C LEU A 590 29.85 -5.87 -96.97
N TRP A 591 28.74 -6.62 -96.91
CA TRP A 591 27.49 -6.31 -97.60
C TRP A 591 26.51 -5.49 -96.73
N ARG A 592 26.91 -5.12 -95.51
CA ARG A 592 26.15 -4.25 -94.59
C ARG A 592 26.65 -2.79 -94.65
N ARG A 593 26.80 -2.23 -95.87
CA ARG A 593 27.01 -0.78 -96.06
C ARG A 593 25.70 -0.10 -96.52
N PRO A 594 25.41 1.13 -96.05
CA PRO A 594 24.06 1.67 -96.07
C PRO A 594 23.77 2.42 -97.36
N SER A 595 22.98 1.83 -98.25
CA SER A 595 22.25 2.59 -99.26
C SER A 595 21.09 1.77 -99.81
N LEU A 596 19.88 2.35 -99.73
CA LEU A 596 18.61 1.96 -100.39
C LEU A 596 17.63 1.02 -99.67
N TRP A 597 17.82 0.67 -98.38
CA TRP A 597 16.78 0.03 -97.54
C TRP A 597 16.56 0.82 -96.23
N SER A 598 16.21 2.10 -96.35
CA SER A 598 15.77 2.94 -95.23
C SER A 598 14.26 2.89 -95.06
N ALA A 599 13.75 1.80 -94.47
CA ALA A 599 12.41 1.74 -93.85
C ALA A 599 12.22 0.56 -92.87
N VAL A 600 13.27 -0.19 -92.53
CA VAL A 600 13.24 -1.19 -91.45
C VAL A 600 14.40 -0.92 -90.53
N SER A 601 14.10 -0.29 -89.40
CA SER A 601 15.02 0.17 -88.38
C SER A 601 16.12 -0.86 -88.06
N CYS A 602 17.37 -0.52 -88.35
CA CYS A 602 18.51 -1.19 -87.74
C CYS A 602 18.43 -0.95 -86.22
N PRO A 603 18.40 -1.99 -85.37
CA PRO A 603 18.42 -1.77 -83.93
C PRO A 603 19.77 -1.16 -83.54
N ALA A 604 19.74 -0.13 -82.71
CA ALA A 604 20.94 0.49 -82.13
C ALA A 604 21.84 -0.58 -81.48
N PRO A 605 23.18 -0.44 -81.50
CA PRO A 605 24.06 -1.34 -80.76
C PRO A 605 23.65 -1.37 -79.29
N LEU A 606 23.61 -2.57 -78.70
CA LEU A 606 23.28 -2.75 -77.29
C LEU A 606 24.14 -1.79 -76.42
N PRO A 607 23.55 -1.10 -75.42
CA PRO A 607 24.29 -0.21 -74.55
C PRO A 607 25.49 -0.92 -73.93
N ARG A 608 26.67 -0.28 -73.91
CA ARG A 608 27.82 -0.77 -73.14
C ARG A 608 27.38 -0.92 -71.68
N GLY A 609 27.40 -2.15 -71.16
CA GLY A 609 26.87 -2.49 -69.83
C GLY A 609 25.66 -3.44 -69.82
N PHE A 610 25.07 -3.77 -70.98
CA PHE A 610 23.91 -4.68 -71.04
C PHE A 610 24.19 -6.09 -70.47
N HIS A 611 25.39 -6.64 -70.69
CA HIS A 611 25.81 -7.90 -70.07
C HIS A 611 26.00 -7.79 -68.55
N ALA A 612 26.42 -6.62 -68.03
CA ALA A 612 26.54 -6.37 -66.60
C ALA A 612 25.15 -6.26 -65.95
N ARG A 613 24.22 -5.50 -66.55
CA ARG A 613 22.83 -5.36 -66.09
C ARG A 613 22.05 -6.69 -66.14
N MET A 614 22.28 -7.52 -67.16
CA MET A 614 21.73 -8.89 -67.21
C MET A 614 22.36 -9.83 -66.17
N GLY A 615 23.60 -9.57 -65.75
CA GLY A 615 24.25 -10.25 -64.62
C GLY A 615 23.66 -9.82 -63.27
N GLU A 616 23.44 -8.52 -63.07
CA GLU A 616 22.80 -7.96 -61.87
C GLU A 616 21.35 -8.44 -61.70
N LEU A 617 20.56 -8.45 -62.78
CA LEU A 617 19.17 -8.96 -62.76
C LEU A 617 19.10 -10.47 -62.49
N ALA A 618 20.07 -11.25 -62.98
CA ALA A 618 20.18 -12.67 -62.69
C ALA A 618 20.58 -12.93 -61.22
N HIS A 619 21.44 -12.06 -60.66
CA HIS A 619 21.81 -12.10 -59.24
C HIS A 619 20.63 -11.69 -58.35
N ALA A 620 19.90 -10.64 -58.70
CA ALA A 620 18.69 -10.19 -57.99
C ALA A 620 17.57 -11.24 -58.00
N ALA A 621 17.46 -12.06 -59.06
CA ALA A 621 16.54 -13.19 -59.13
C ALA A 621 16.96 -14.40 -58.27
N THR A 622 18.22 -14.47 -57.81
CA THR A 622 18.76 -15.57 -57.01
C THR A 622 18.93 -15.25 -55.52
N VAL A 623 18.78 -13.99 -55.08
CA VAL A 623 18.81 -13.63 -53.66
C VAL A 623 17.52 -14.11 -52.98
N SER A 624 17.65 -15.16 -52.16
CA SER A 624 16.61 -15.62 -51.23
C SER A 624 16.60 -14.73 -49.98
N PRO A 625 15.44 -14.28 -49.46
CA PRO A 625 15.40 -13.62 -48.16
C PRO A 625 15.68 -14.68 -47.08
N GLN A 626 16.77 -14.51 -46.34
CA GLN A 626 16.96 -15.22 -45.08
C GLN A 626 15.92 -14.73 -44.06
N SER A 627 15.18 -15.69 -43.51
CA SER A 627 14.56 -15.74 -42.18
C SER A 627 13.61 -14.61 -41.75
N VAL A 628 12.30 -14.88 -41.86
CA VAL A 628 11.39 -14.78 -40.70
C VAL A 628 10.70 -16.14 -40.58
N GLN A 629 11.05 -16.90 -39.55
CA GLN A 629 10.35 -18.12 -39.16
C GLN A 629 8.94 -17.75 -38.72
N ALA A 630 7.93 -18.16 -39.49
CA ALA A 630 6.58 -18.33 -38.97
C ALA A 630 6.42 -19.81 -38.60
N ALA A 631 6.30 -20.05 -37.30
CA ALA A 631 6.09 -21.35 -36.70
C ALA A 631 4.90 -22.07 -37.36
N CYS A 632 5.15 -23.26 -37.89
CA CYS A 632 4.09 -24.23 -38.16
C CYS A 632 3.57 -24.74 -36.81
N ILE A 633 2.36 -24.35 -36.43
CA ILE A 633 1.55 -25.13 -35.49
C ILE A 633 0.56 -25.94 -36.32
N SER A 634 0.70 -27.25 -36.21
CA SER A 634 -0.28 -28.22 -36.66
C SER A 634 -1.54 -28.14 -35.80
N THR A 635 -2.69 -27.91 -36.42
CA THR A 635 -3.96 -28.49 -35.96
C THR A 635 -4.82 -28.78 -37.17
N GLY A 636 -5.02 -30.06 -37.44
CA GLY A 636 -6.08 -30.52 -38.31
C GLY A 636 -7.41 -30.51 -37.58
N SER A 637 -8.44 -30.04 -38.26
CA SER A 637 -9.78 -30.61 -38.27
C SER A 637 -10.56 -29.80 -39.28
N GLY A 638 -10.95 -30.44 -40.38
CA GLY A 638 -11.75 -29.79 -41.40
C GLY A 638 -13.10 -29.41 -40.83
N GLU A 639 -13.56 -28.21 -41.18
CA GLU A 639 -14.98 -27.91 -41.27
C GLU A 639 -15.20 -26.99 -42.46
N HIS A 640 -16.08 -27.46 -43.35
CA HIS A 640 -16.52 -26.81 -44.56
C HIS A 640 -17.18 -25.46 -44.25
N LEU A 641 -16.73 -24.39 -44.90
CA LEU A 641 -17.56 -23.21 -45.14
C LEU A 641 -17.46 -22.83 -46.62
N ASN A 642 -18.45 -23.32 -47.37
CA ASN A 642 -18.83 -22.84 -48.69
C ASN A 642 -19.15 -21.34 -48.58
N LEU A 643 -18.31 -20.47 -49.15
CA LEU A 643 -18.75 -19.15 -49.58
C LEU A 643 -18.87 -19.16 -51.11
N ALA A 644 -20.11 -19.21 -51.57
CA ALA A 644 -20.52 -19.05 -52.95
C ALA A 644 -20.01 -17.71 -53.50
N LEU A 645 -19.13 -17.78 -54.50
CA LEU A 645 -18.90 -16.67 -55.42
C LEU A 645 -20.05 -16.66 -56.44
N PRO A 646 -20.75 -15.54 -56.64
CA PRO A 646 -21.90 -15.48 -57.52
C PRO A 646 -21.49 -15.72 -58.98
N GLU A 647 -22.28 -16.55 -59.67
CA GLU A 647 -22.26 -16.74 -61.12
C GLU A 647 -22.26 -15.38 -61.83
N GLN A 648 -21.14 -15.03 -62.47
CA GLN A 648 -21.16 -14.03 -63.53
C GLN A 648 -21.44 -14.70 -64.86
N LYS A 649 -22.74 -14.85 -65.17
CA LYS A 649 -23.24 -14.87 -66.55
C LYS A 649 -22.99 -13.49 -67.15
N GLY A 650 -21.87 -13.34 -67.86
CA GLY A 650 -21.50 -12.14 -68.60
C GLY A 650 -21.21 -12.47 -70.06
N LEU A 651 -22.13 -12.05 -70.93
CA LEU A 651 -22.10 -12.05 -72.40
C LEU A 651 -20.72 -12.22 -73.08
N ALA A 652 -20.53 -13.35 -73.77
CA ALA A 652 -19.43 -13.53 -74.73
C ALA A 652 -19.70 -12.71 -75.99
N MET A 653 -18.95 -11.63 -76.19
CA MET A 653 -18.86 -10.96 -77.49
C MET A 653 -18.07 -11.86 -78.46
N PRO A 654 -18.52 -12.07 -79.71
CA PRO A 654 -17.74 -12.81 -80.69
C PRO A 654 -16.44 -12.06 -81.00
N ILE A 655 -15.30 -12.75 -80.94
CA ILE A 655 -13.98 -12.19 -81.22
C ILE A 655 -13.88 -11.89 -82.73
N GLN A 656 -13.72 -10.61 -83.11
CA GLN A 656 -13.76 -10.20 -84.53
C GLN A 656 -12.36 -9.98 -85.13
N ASN A 657 -11.30 -9.93 -84.32
CA ASN A 657 -9.93 -9.63 -84.77
C ASN A 657 -8.91 -10.67 -84.30
N ILE A 658 -7.94 -11.02 -85.16
CA ILE A 658 -6.89 -11.99 -84.83
C ILE A 658 -5.99 -11.55 -83.66
N THR A 659 -5.87 -10.24 -83.41
CA THR A 659 -5.07 -9.65 -82.33
C THR A 659 -5.65 -9.99 -80.95
N GLU A 660 -6.98 -10.07 -80.85
CA GLU A 660 -7.70 -10.50 -79.64
C GLU A 660 -7.55 -12.01 -79.40
N LEU A 661 -7.39 -12.80 -80.46
CA LEU A 661 -7.05 -14.21 -80.29
C LEU A 661 -5.62 -14.38 -79.73
N PHE A 662 -4.68 -13.52 -80.13
CA PHE A 662 -3.29 -13.61 -79.66
C PHE A 662 -3.08 -13.19 -78.20
N SER A 663 -3.97 -12.37 -77.64
CA SER A 663 -3.91 -11.96 -76.23
C SER A 663 -4.39 -13.06 -75.27
N LEU A 664 -5.04 -14.10 -75.77
CA LEU A 664 -5.45 -15.27 -74.98
C LEU A 664 -4.34 -16.32 -74.94
N ASP A 665 -4.21 -17.04 -73.83
CA ASP A 665 -3.18 -18.06 -73.60
C ASP A 665 -3.76 -19.45 -73.28
N GLY A 666 -2.95 -20.49 -73.54
CA GLY A 666 -3.21 -21.87 -73.13
C GLY A 666 -4.59 -22.40 -73.57
N ARG A 667 -5.40 -22.80 -72.59
CA ARG A 667 -6.71 -23.44 -72.82
C ARG A 667 -7.75 -22.45 -73.38
N ALA A 668 -7.78 -21.22 -72.87
CA ALA A 668 -8.70 -20.18 -73.33
C ALA A 668 -8.43 -19.81 -74.80
N PHE A 669 -7.15 -19.73 -75.18
CA PHE A 669 -6.75 -19.52 -76.58
C PHE A 669 -7.28 -20.61 -77.52
N ILE A 670 -7.14 -21.89 -77.16
CA ILE A 670 -7.57 -23.00 -78.02
C ILE A 670 -9.09 -23.08 -78.10
N THR A 671 -9.79 -22.92 -76.96
CA THR A 671 -11.25 -22.87 -76.94
C THR A 671 -11.79 -21.78 -77.87
N GLU A 672 -11.26 -20.55 -77.76
CA GLU A 672 -11.70 -19.44 -78.60
C GLU A 672 -11.25 -19.59 -80.05
N ALA A 673 -10.08 -20.18 -80.33
CA ALA A 673 -9.68 -20.50 -81.70
C ALA A 673 -10.63 -21.51 -82.36
N TYR A 674 -11.08 -22.54 -81.64
CA TYR A 674 -12.03 -23.54 -82.13
C TYR A 674 -13.43 -22.94 -82.33
N ARG A 675 -13.92 -22.14 -81.39
CA ARG A 675 -15.20 -21.44 -81.51
C ARG A 675 -15.22 -20.50 -82.71
N ASN A 676 -14.19 -19.67 -82.88
CA ASN A 676 -14.20 -18.64 -83.92
C ASN A 676 -13.86 -19.20 -85.32
N LEU A 677 -12.96 -20.19 -85.43
CA LEU A 677 -12.55 -20.75 -86.74
C LEU A 677 -13.39 -21.97 -87.17
N LEU A 678 -13.80 -22.82 -86.22
CA LEU A 678 -14.49 -24.08 -86.51
C LEU A 678 -15.95 -24.09 -86.01
N GLN A 679 -16.40 -23.05 -85.30
CA GLN A 679 -17.78 -22.91 -84.79
C GLN A 679 -18.22 -24.09 -83.91
N ARG A 680 -17.28 -24.68 -83.17
CA ARG A 680 -17.53 -25.76 -82.20
C ARG A 680 -16.57 -25.66 -81.02
N GLU A 681 -16.89 -26.38 -79.94
CA GLU A 681 -15.94 -26.62 -78.86
C GLU A 681 -14.82 -27.59 -79.30
N PRO A 682 -13.60 -27.43 -78.78
CA PRO A 682 -12.57 -28.45 -78.93
C PRO A 682 -12.96 -29.71 -78.15
N ASP A 683 -12.86 -30.85 -78.82
CA ASP A 683 -12.93 -32.16 -78.21
C ASP A 683 -11.70 -32.42 -77.31
N LEU A 684 -11.79 -33.39 -76.41
CA LEU A 684 -10.71 -33.69 -75.45
C LEU A 684 -9.37 -33.99 -76.15
N ASN A 685 -9.41 -34.67 -77.29
CA ASN A 685 -8.21 -35.00 -78.07
C ASN A 685 -7.66 -33.77 -78.80
N GLY A 686 -8.52 -32.97 -79.46
CA GLY A 686 -8.12 -31.71 -80.09
C GLY A 686 -7.51 -30.70 -79.11
N MET A 687 -8.12 -30.55 -77.92
CA MET A 687 -7.62 -29.68 -76.86
C MET A 687 -6.24 -30.14 -76.37
N ALA A 688 -6.08 -31.43 -76.05
CA ALA A 688 -4.82 -31.98 -75.59
C ALA A 688 -3.71 -31.87 -76.66
N TYR A 689 -4.05 -32.11 -77.94
CA TYR A 689 -3.11 -32.04 -79.05
C TYR A 689 -2.54 -30.63 -79.25
N TYR A 690 -3.38 -29.60 -79.27
CA TYR A 690 -2.90 -28.23 -79.46
C TYR A 690 -2.26 -27.63 -78.21
N LEU A 691 -2.73 -27.98 -77.00
CA LEU A 691 -2.05 -27.61 -75.76
C LEU A 691 -0.64 -28.20 -75.68
N GLY A 692 -0.48 -29.49 -76.03
CA GLY A 692 0.81 -30.16 -76.08
C GLY A 692 1.77 -29.54 -77.10
N ARG A 693 1.26 -29.02 -78.23
CA ARG A 693 2.10 -28.31 -79.20
C ARG A 693 2.52 -26.92 -78.73
N LEU A 694 1.62 -26.17 -78.09
CA LEU A 694 1.96 -24.88 -77.50
C LEU A 694 3.04 -25.04 -76.41
N SER A 695 2.93 -26.07 -75.56
CA SER A 695 3.95 -26.36 -74.54
C SER A 695 5.28 -26.81 -75.14
N MET A 696 5.28 -27.43 -76.33
CA MET A 696 6.48 -27.73 -77.12
C MET A 696 7.03 -26.53 -77.93
N GLY A 697 6.48 -25.32 -77.74
CA GLY A 697 6.97 -24.09 -78.37
C GLY A 697 6.47 -23.85 -79.80
N TYR A 698 5.42 -24.54 -80.26
CA TYR A 698 4.73 -24.13 -81.49
C TYR A 698 4.07 -22.76 -81.26
N GLY A 699 4.35 -21.80 -82.13
CA GLY A 699 3.75 -20.47 -82.05
C GLY A 699 2.24 -20.48 -82.35
N LYS A 700 1.46 -19.69 -81.60
CA LYS A 700 0.01 -19.49 -81.77
C LYS A 700 -0.42 -19.24 -83.22
N ALA A 701 0.37 -18.46 -83.97
CA ALA A 701 0.09 -18.15 -85.37
C ALA A 701 0.06 -19.40 -86.25
N ARG A 702 0.91 -20.39 -85.96
CA ARG A 702 0.97 -21.66 -86.70
C ARG A 702 -0.22 -22.56 -86.36
N VAL A 703 -0.71 -22.53 -85.12
CA VAL A 703 -1.91 -23.23 -84.68
C VAL A 703 -3.16 -22.68 -85.40
N ILE A 704 -3.31 -21.36 -85.44
CA ILE A 704 -4.41 -20.69 -86.17
C ILE A 704 -4.36 -21.03 -87.66
N VAL A 705 -3.18 -21.00 -88.29
CA VAL A 705 -3.03 -21.38 -89.70
C VAL A 705 -3.34 -22.86 -89.94
N GLN A 706 -3.01 -23.76 -89.02
CA GLN A 706 -3.34 -25.19 -89.13
C GLN A 706 -4.85 -25.44 -89.01
N LEU A 707 -5.52 -24.77 -88.06
CA LEU A 707 -6.97 -24.85 -87.90
C LEU A 707 -7.69 -24.26 -89.12
N ALA A 708 -7.25 -23.10 -89.62
CA ALA A 708 -7.82 -22.44 -90.78
C ALA A 708 -7.63 -23.23 -92.10
N LYS A 709 -6.56 -24.02 -92.21
CA LYS A 709 -6.31 -24.90 -93.37
C LYS A 709 -6.95 -26.29 -93.25
N SER A 710 -7.58 -26.60 -92.13
CA SER A 710 -8.27 -27.89 -91.95
C SER A 710 -9.51 -27.99 -92.83
N THR A 711 -9.87 -29.20 -93.23
CA THR A 711 -11.08 -29.48 -94.03
C THR A 711 -12.38 -29.12 -93.32
N GLU A 712 -12.32 -28.89 -92.00
CA GLU A 712 -13.45 -28.52 -91.15
C GLU A 712 -13.73 -27.02 -91.12
N CYS A 713 -12.81 -26.17 -91.62
CA CYS A 713 -12.97 -24.72 -91.60
C CYS A 713 -13.88 -24.23 -92.75
N ARG A 714 -14.93 -23.46 -92.44
CA ARG A 714 -15.82 -22.80 -93.43
C ARG A 714 -15.18 -21.50 -94.00
N PRO A 715 -15.72 -20.89 -95.08
CA PRO A 715 -15.03 -19.85 -95.87
C PRO A 715 -14.63 -18.57 -95.08
N HIS A 716 -13.47 -18.02 -95.44
CA HIS A 716 -12.62 -17.13 -94.63
C HIS A 716 -12.98 -15.62 -94.65
N GLU A 717 -14.20 -15.22 -94.31
CA GLU A 717 -14.58 -13.78 -94.43
C GLU A 717 -15.01 -13.07 -93.15
N GLN A 718 -14.99 -13.74 -92.00
CA GLN A 718 -15.49 -13.13 -90.74
C GLN A 718 -14.41 -12.67 -89.74
N ILE A 719 -13.14 -13.07 -89.87
CA ILE A 719 -12.07 -12.64 -88.94
C ILE A 719 -11.09 -11.68 -89.65
N HIS A 720 -11.07 -10.42 -89.21
CA HIS A 720 -10.14 -9.42 -89.74
C HIS A 720 -8.69 -9.79 -89.40
N GLY A 721 -7.82 -9.80 -90.43
CA GLY A 721 -6.38 -10.09 -90.30
C GLY A 721 -5.96 -11.54 -90.58
N LEU A 722 -6.90 -12.49 -90.70
CA LEU A 722 -6.59 -13.91 -90.92
C LEU A 722 -5.94 -14.19 -92.28
N LYS A 723 -6.43 -13.56 -93.37
CA LYS A 723 -5.83 -13.70 -94.73
C LYS A 723 -4.38 -13.22 -94.77
N ARG A 724 -4.08 -12.09 -94.12
CA ARG A 724 -2.72 -11.53 -94.00
C ARG A 724 -1.79 -12.47 -93.24
N LEU A 725 -2.27 -13.03 -92.13
CA LEU A 725 -1.49 -13.97 -91.31
C LEU A 725 -1.15 -15.28 -92.06
N ILE A 726 -2.10 -15.82 -92.84
CA ILE A 726 -1.86 -17.00 -93.68
C ILE A 726 -0.81 -16.69 -94.77
N GLN A 727 -0.86 -15.50 -95.36
CA GLN A 727 0.09 -15.06 -96.39
C GLN A 727 1.49 -14.82 -95.83
N GLU A 728 1.61 -14.17 -94.67
CA GLU A 728 2.88 -13.96 -93.95
C GLU A 728 3.50 -15.30 -93.51
N HIS A 729 2.69 -16.27 -93.08
CA HIS A 729 3.17 -17.62 -92.72
C HIS A 729 3.68 -18.42 -93.93
N ASN A 730 3.00 -18.32 -95.08
CA ASN A 730 3.45 -18.97 -96.32
C ASN A 730 4.76 -18.36 -96.83
N ASN A 731 4.91 -17.03 -96.75
CA ASN A 731 6.16 -16.34 -97.13
C ASN A 731 7.34 -16.67 -96.18
N ALA A 732 7.07 -16.85 -94.89
CA ALA A 732 8.09 -17.23 -93.90
C ALA A 732 8.60 -18.68 -94.05
N SER A 733 7.91 -19.53 -94.82
CA SER A 733 8.27 -20.92 -95.10
C SER A 733 9.19 -21.08 -96.32
N HIS A 734 9.52 -19.99 -97.02
CA HIS A 734 10.39 -19.98 -98.20
C HIS A 734 11.88 -19.98 -97.80
N TRP A 735 12.66 -20.93 -98.30
CA TRP A 735 14.03 -21.21 -97.83
C TRP A 735 15.00 -20.01 -97.93
N LEU A 736 14.89 -19.19 -98.98
CA LEU A 736 15.70 -17.99 -99.21
C LEU A 736 15.42 -16.86 -98.18
N TRP A 737 14.16 -16.61 -97.85
CA TRP A 737 13.77 -15.58 -96.86
C TRP A 737 13.89 -16.07 -95.41
N GLY A 738 13.84 -17.39 -95.21
CA GLY A 738 14.09 -18.05 -93.92
C GLY A 738 15.53 -17.89 -93.40
N TRP A 739 16.50 -17.69 -94.29
CA TRP A 739 17.91 -17.48 -93.93
C TRP A 739 18.20 -16.01 -93.54
N PHE A 740 17.73 -15.03 -94.32
CA PHE A 740 17.91 -13.60 -94.00
C PHE A 740 17.03 -13.12 -92.83
N GLY A 741 15.81 -13.64 -92.67
CA GLY A 741 14.91 -13.24 -91.58
C GLY A 741 15.22 -13.86 -90.21
N ARG A 742 16.12 -14.87 -90.12
CA ARG A 742 16.46 -15.52 -88.84
C ARG A 742 17.16 -14.55 -87.88
N HIS A 743 18.03 -13.69 -88.40
CA HIS A 743 18.77 -12.70 -87.62
C HIS A 743 17.87 -11.58 -87.09
N THR A 744 17.02 -11.00 -87.95
CA THR A 744 16.06 -9.95 -87.56
C THR A 744 15.04 -10.47 -86.55
N ARG A 745 14.58 -11.72 -86.69
CA ARG A 745 13.69 -12.37 -85.70
C ARG A 745 14.35 -12.60 -84.35
N MET A 746 15.65 -12.94 -84.31
CA MET A 746 16.38 -13.10 -83.04
C MET A 746 16.61 -11.76 -82.32
N HIS A 747 16.95 -10.69 -83.05
CA HIS A 747 17.05 -9.35 -82.46
C HIS A 747 15.71 -8.80 -81.99
N MET A 748 14.63 -9.01 -82.75
CA MET A 748 13.27 -8.67 -82.33
C MET A 748 12.81 -9.51 -81.12
N ALA A 749 13.16 -10.79 -81.05
CA ALA A 749 12.88 -11.64 -79.89
C ALA A 749 13.65 -11.20 -78.63
N LEU A 750 14.90 -10.74 -78.79
CA LEU A 750 15.67 -10.16 -77.70
C LEU A 750 15.06 -8.83 -77.21
N GLN A 751 14.69 -7.92 -78.12
CA GLN A 751 14.01 -6.66 -77.76
C GLN A 751 12.63 -6.90 -77.13
N SER A 752 11.90 -7.91 -77.58
CA SER A 752 10.64 -8.36 -76.97
C SER A 752 10.86 -8.90 -75.55
N SER A 753 11.97 -9.58 -75.30
CA SER A 753 12.28 -10.12 -73.97
C SER A 753 12.72 -9.00 -73.01
N VAL A 754 13.47 -8.02 -73.49
CA VAL A 754 13.85 -6.82 -72.72
C VAL A 754 12.64 -5.97 -72.35
N THR A 755 11.70 -5.79 -73.28
CA THR A 755 10.45 -5.06 -73.00
C THR A 755 9.48 -5.85 -72.11
N ALA A 756 9.56 -7.18 -72.07
CA ALA A 756 8.85 -8.01 -71.11
C ALA A 756 9.46 -7.88 -69.69
N LEU A 757 10.79 -7.90 -69.57
CA LEU A 757 11.49 -7.69 -68.29
C LEU A 757 11.16 -6.32 -67.68
N ALA A 758 11.18 -5.25 -68.47
CA ALA A 758 10.81 -3.91 -68.00
C ALA A 758 9.35 -3.83 -67.49
N ARG A 759 8.43 -4.60 -68.10
CA ARG A 759 7.03 -4.69 -67.64
C ARG A 759 6.88 -5.48 -66.34
N ILE A 760 7.69 -6.54 -66.16
CA ILE A 760 7.71 -7.32 -64.93
C ILE A 760 8.28 -6.49 -63.77
N GLU A 761 9.34 -5.71 -64.03
CA GLU A 761 9.92 -4.76 -63.08
C GLU A 761 8.88 -3.72 -62.60
N GLN A 762 8.15 -3.11 -63.53
CA GLN A 762 7.05 -2.20 -63.20
C GLN A 762 5.92 -2.86 -62.39
N ARG A 763 5.59 -4.13 -62.67
CA ARG A 763 4.61 -4.90 -61.88
C ARG A 763 5.12 -5.23 -60.48
N MET A 764 6.42 -5.53 -60.33
CA MET A 764 7.04 -5.74 -59.02
C MET A 764 7.02 -4.48 -58.16
N GLU A 765 7.31 -3.32 -58.73
CA GLU A 765 7.19 -2.02 -58.02
C GLU A 765 5.75 -1.79 -57.52
N GLY A 766 4.76 -2.11 -58.35
CA GLY A 766 3.34 -2.04 -57.96
C GLY A 766 2.99 -2.93 -56.76
N VAL A 767 3.52 -4.16 -56.71
CA VAL A 767 3.32 -5.08 -55.57
C VAL A 767 4.01 -4.56 -54.30
N HIS A 768 5.23 -4.01 -54.41
CA HIS A 768 5.92 -3.41 -53.26
C HIS A 768 5.16 -2.21 -52.70
N HIS A 769 4.62 -1.35 -53.57
CA HIS A 769 3.76 -0.23 -53.13
C HIS A 769 2.48 -0.73 -52.45
N ALA A 770 1.88 -1.81 -52.92
CA ALA A 770 0.71 -2.41 -52.28
C ALA A 770 1.02 -2.97 -50.88
N ILE A 771 2.17 -3.64 -50.69
CA ILE A 771 2.64 -4.14 -49.39
C ILE A 771 2.85 -3.00 -48.40
N ASN A 772 3.49 -1.91 -48.85
CA ASN A 772 3.71 -0.74 -48.01
C ASN A 772 2.39 -0.02 -47.64
N ALA A 773 1.46 0.10 -48.58
CA ALA A 773 0.15 0.68 -48.33
C ALA A 773 -0.68 -0.16 -47.33
N GLN A 774 -0.62 -1.49 -47.41
CA GLN A 774 -1.27 -2.37 -46.43
C GLN A 774 -0.66 -2.20 -45.04
N SER A 775 0.67 -2.08 -44.92
CA SER A 775 1.35 -1.87 -43.63
C SER A 775 0.92 -0.55 -42.95
N GLN A 776 0.79 0.53 -43.73
CA GLN A 776 0.30 1.82 -43.22
C GLN A 776 -1.17 1.79 -42.77
N GLN A 777 -2.02 1.03 -43.46
CA GLN A 777 -3.41 0.82 -43.03
C GLN A 777 -3.48 0.11 -41.67
N MET A 778 -2.60 -0.87 -41.43
CA MET A 778 -2.57 -1.59 -40.16
C MET A 778 -2.12 -0.70 -38.99
N GLU A 779 -1.11 0.15 -39.20
CA GLU A 779 -0.70 1.13 -38.18
C GLU A 779 -1.83 2.11 -37.83
N THR A 780 -2.63 2.51 -38.83
CA THR A 780 -3.78 3.41 -38.63
C THR A 780 -4.89 2.74 -37.82
N LEU A 781 -5.23 1.49 -38.16
CA LEU A 781 -6.19 0.68 -37.40
C LEU A 781 -5.73 0.44 -35.96
N ALA A 782 -4.44 0.12 -35.75
CA ALA A 782 -3.87 -0.07 -34.42
C ALA A 782 -3.98 1.20 -33.56
N ARG A 783 -3.77 2.39 -34.15
CA ARG A 783 -3.98 3.67 -33.46
C ARG A 783 -5.45 3.89 -33.10
N GLN A 784 -6.38 3.62 -34.02
CA GLN A 784 -7.82 3.76 -33.76
C GLN A 784 -8.32 2.86 -32.62
N HIS A 785 -7.86 1.61 -32.55
CA HIS A 785 -8.18 0.72 -31.43
C HIS A 785 -7.56 1.21 -30.11
N THR A 786 -6.35 1.78 -30.16
CA THR A 786 -5.69 2.34 -28.96
C THR A 786 -6.41 3.59 -28.45
N GLU A 787 -6.87 4.46 -29.34
CA GLU A 787 -7.68 5.64 -29.02
C GLU A 787 -9.03 5.24 -28.43
N SER A 788 -9.71 4.26 -29.02
CA SER A 788 -10.99 3.73 -28.51
C SER A 788 -10.85 3.18 -27.08
N LEU A 789 -9.72 2.50 -26.77
CA LEU A 789 -9.43 2.01 -25.42
C LEU A 789 -9.14 3.15 -24.42
N CYS A 790 -8.51 4.23 -24.86
CA CYS A 790 -8.26 5.43 -24.04
C CYS A 790 -9.54 6.20 -23.73
N ASP A 791 -10.43 6.38 -24.71
CA ASP A 791 -11.72 7.05 -24.53
C ASP A 791 -12.62 6.33 -23.53
N ILE A 792 -12.53 5.00 -23.48
CA ILE A 792 -13.28 4.18 -22.52
C ILE A 792 -12.68 4.26 -21.12
N LYS A 793 -11.35 4.31 -20.99
CA LYS A 793 -10.70 4.58 -19.70
C LYS A 793 -11.16 5.94 -19.13
N SER A 794 -11.32 6.93 -20.00
CA SER A 794 -11.92 8.23 -19.70
C SER A 794 -13.39 8.11 -19.28
N LEU A 795 -14.21 7.36 -20.03
CA LEU A 795 -15.64 7.16 -19.73
C LEU A 795 -15.85 6.41 -18.40
N MET A 796 -15.01 5.41 -18.09
CA MET A 796 -15.01 4.68 -16.82
C MET A 796 -14.60 5.59 -15.65
N GLN A 797 -13.60 6.46 -15.85
CA GLN A 797 -13.24 7.49 -14.87
C GLN A 797 -14.36 8.50 -14.64
N GLN A 798 -15.09 8.88 -15.70
CA GLN A 798 -16.27 9.75 -15.57
C GLN A 798 -17.44 9.07 -14.87
N THR A 799 -17.63 7.76 -15.04
CA THR A 799 -18.72 7.02 -14.38
C THR A 799 -18.43 6.81 -12.89
N ILE A 800 -17.15 6.65 -12.51
CA ILE A 800 -16.70 6.62 -11.11
C ILE A 800 -16.77 8.02 -10.46
N GLY A 801 -16.63 9.10 -11.24
CA GLY A 801 -16.85 10.49 -10.79
C GLY A 801 -18.27 11.04 -11.02
N GLY A 802 -19.20 10.23 -11.50
CA GLY A 802 -20.37 10.68 -12.25
C GLY A 802 -21.71 10.56 -11.55
N ARG A 803 -21.79 10.91 -10.26
CA ARG A 803 -23.04 11.37 -9.65
C ARG A 803 -22.77 12.38 -8.54
N ALA A 804 -22.06 13.44 -8.89
CA ALA A 804 -22.46 14.76 -8.42
C ALA A 804 -23.87 15.01 -8.99
N ALA A 805 -24.89 14.43 -8.35
CA ALA A 805 -26.20 15.04 -8.38
C ALA A 805 -25.98 16.53 -8.06
N LYS A 806 -26.66 17.41 -8.79
CA LYS A 806 -26.79 18.81 -8.39
C LYS A 806 -27.26 18.79 -6.93
N ASN A 807 -26.32 18.91 -6.00
CA ASN A 807 -26.57 19.19 -4.60
C ASN A 807 -27.03 20.64 -4.60
N GLU A 808 -28.33 20.85 -4.83
CA GLU A 808 -29.00 21.86 -4.04
C GLU A 808 -28.82 21.39 -2.59
N GLN A 809 -27.84 21.97 -1.91
CA GLN A 809 -27.66 21.76 -0.47
C GLN A 809 -29.03 22.03 0.19
N PRO A 810 -29.52 21.17 1.09
CA PRO A 810 -30.73 21.47 1.83
C PRO A 810 -30.52 22.82 2.51
N ARG A 811 -31.34 23.82 2.20
CA ARG A 811 -31.23 25.15 2.78
C ARG A 811 -32.13 25.20 4.01
N LEU A 812 -31.60 25.63 5.15
CA LEU A 812 -32.41 25.83 6.35
C LEU A 812 -33.39 27.00 6.11
N PRO A 813 -34.65 26.90 6.58
CA PRO A 813 -35.57 28.02 6.54
C PRO A 813 -34.96 29.24 7.26
N THR A 814 -35.08 30.42 6.65
CA THR A 814 -34.57 31.71 7.17
C THR A 814 -35.01 31.98 8.62
N GLU A 815 -36.23 31.57 8.98
CA GLU A 815 -36.76 31.73 10.34
C GLU A 815 -36.07 30.81 11.35
N THR A 816 -35.72 29.59 10.95
CA THR A 816 -34.97 28.64 11.79
C THR A 816 -33.56 29.17 12.10
N VAL A 817 -32.90 29.79 11.12
CA VAL A 817 -31.59 30.43 11.34
C VAL A 817 -31.69 31.57 12.35
N ARG A 818 -32.71 32.44 12.22
CA ARG A 818 -32.95 33.54 13.16
C ARG A 818 -33.28 33.04 14.57
N GLN A 819 -34.05 31.97 14.68
CA GLN A 819 -34.39 31.36 15.96
C GLN A 819 -33.14 30.82 16.67
N VAL A 820 -32.28 30.07 15.96
CA VAL A 820 -31.06 29.50 16.54
C VAL A 820 -30.05 30.59 16.94
N PHE A 821 -29.96 31.69 16.18
CA PHE A 821 -29.18 32.87 16.58
C PHE A 821 -29.70 33.50 17.89
N ARG A 822 -31.02 33.59 18.05
CA ARG A 822 -31.63 34.09 19.30
C ARG A 822 -31.37 33.15 20.47
N GLU A 823 -31.44 31.84 20.25
CA GLU A 823 -31.25 30.84 21.31
C GLU A 823 -29.79 30.74 21.77
N ILE A 824 -28.82 30.78 20.84
CA ILE A 824 -27.40 30.58 21.16
C ILE A 824 -26.67 31.89 21.45
N LEU A 825 -26.91 32.93 20.63
CA LEU A 825 -26.24 34.22 20.74
C LEU A 825 -27.13 35.32 21.36
N GLY A 826 -28.39 35.03 21.70
CA GLY A 826 -29.26 35.99 22.38
C GLY A 826 -29.66 37.22 21.56
N ARG A 827 -29.47 37.19 20.23
CA ARG A 827 -29.75 38.32 19.32
C ARG A 827 -30.15 37.84 17.93
N GLU A 828 -30.67 38.75 17.11
CA GLU A 828 -30.93 38.49 15.69
C GLU A 828 -29.64 38.57 14.84
N PRO A 829 -29.58 37.87 13.70
CA PRO A 829 -28.50 37.99 12.72
C PRO A 829 -28.35 39.44 12.19
N GLU A 830 -27.11 39.86 11.94
CA GLU A 830 -26.76 41.27 11.61
C GLU A 830 -27.29 41.75 10.26
N SER A 831 -27.45 40.85 9.29
CA SER A 831 -27.94 41.18 7.94
C SER A 831 -28.60 39.97 7.28
N SER A 832 -29.33 40.20 6.18
CA SER A 832 -29.89 39.11 5.36
C SER A 832 -28.80 38.20 4.79
N ASP A 833 -27.63 38.75 4.50
CA ASP A 833 -26.50 38.01 3.91
C ASP A 833 -25.95 36.99 4.91
N VAL A 834 -25.89 37.36 6.20
CA VAL A 834 -25.51 36.44 7.28
C VAL A 834 -26.53 35.30 7.39
N VAL A 835 -27.82 35.59 7.24
CA VAL A 835 -28.86 34.55 7.26
C VAL A 835 -28.73 33.61 6.06
N ASP A 836 -28.46 34.14 4.86
CA ASP A 836 -28.32 33.36 3.64
C ASP A 836 -27.05 32.51 3.62
N GLU A 837 -25.98 32.95 4.27
CA GLU A 837 -24.74 32.20 4.47
C GLU A 837 -24.96 31.05 5.45
N HIS A 838 -25.60 31.31 6.60
CA HIS A 838 -25.85 30.31 7.63
C HIS A 838 -26.97 29.32 7.24
N ALA A 839 -27.89 29.73 6.36
CA ALA A 839 -28.90 28.84 5.78
C ALA A 839 -28.29 27.75 4.87
N GLN A 840 -27.10 27.99 4.31
CA GLN A 840 -26.39 27.01 3.46
C GLN A 840 -25.73 25.87 4.25
N LEU A 841 -25.66 25.97 5.58
CA LEU A 841 -25.12 24.91 6.45
C LEU A 841 -26.01 23.65 6.48
N GLY A 842 -27.27 23.80 6.10
CA GLY A 842 -28.21 22.73 5.77
C GLY A 842 -28.70 21.81 6.88
N THR A 843 -28.15 21.92 8.09
CA THR A 843 -28.64 21.23 9.29
C THR A 843 -28.55 22.15 10.51
N ILE A 844 -29.50 22.02 11.45
CA ILE A 844 -29.53 22.82 12.69
C ILE A 844 -28.28 22.54 13.53
N GLU A 845 -27.80 21.29 13.58
CA GLU A 845 -26.60 20.91 14.34
C GLU A 845 -25.34 21.59 13.81
N ALA A 846 -25.14 21.65 12.49
CA ALA A 846 -24.02 22.38 11.89
C ALA A 846 -24.11 23.89 12.19
N LEU A 847 -25.31 24.46 12.17
CA LEU A 847 -25.53 25.85 12.56
C LEU A 847 -25.20 26.10 14.03
N CYS A 848 -25.70 25.26 14.95
CA CYS A 848 -25.39 25.34 16.37
C CYS A 848 -23.89 25.24 16.62
N GLN A 849 -23.21 24.31 15.95
CA GLN A 849 -21.78 24.09 16.11
C GLN A 849 -20.94 25.26 15.58
N VAL A 850 -21.36 25.90 14.49
CA VAL A 850 -20.70 27.13 13.98
C VAL A 850 -20.89 28.29 14.96
N LEU A 851 -22.09 28.47 15.49
CA LEU A 851 -22.38 29.56 16.43
C LEU A 851 -21.70 29.36 17.79
N MET A 852 -21.67 28.14 18.32
CA MET A 852 -20.98 27.81 19.58
C MET A 852 -19.46 27.93 19.46
N ASN A 853 -18.88 27.65 18.28
CA ASN A 853 -17.45 27.85 18.03
C ASN A 853 -17.12 29.29 17.57
N SER A 854 -18.11 30.16 17.47
CA SER A 854 -17.87 31.55 17.11
C SER A 854 -17.10 32.27 18.21
N LYS A 855 -16.21 33.20 17.82
CA LYS A 855 -15.46 34.03 18.78
C LYS A 855 -16.39 34.79 19.73
N GLU A 856 -17.60 35.13 19.29
CA GLU A 856 -18.60 35.82 20.08
C GLU A 856 -19.17 34.94 21.19
N PHE A 857 -19.56 33.69 20.88
CA PHE A 857 -20.04 32.75 21.89
C PHE A 857 -18.94 32.43 22.92
N MET A 858 -17.73 32.12 22.44
CA MET A 858 -16.58 31.81 23.30
C MET A 858 -16.20 32.99 24.21
N SER A 859 -16.31 34.24 23.73
CA SER A 859 -16.05 35.43 24.55
C SER A 859 -17.09 35.59 25.65
N ARG A 860 -18.38 35.40 25.33
CA ARG A 860 -19.47 35.48 26.32
C ARG A 860 -19.43 34.35 27.34
N GLU A 861 -19.14 33.13 26.92
CA GLU A 861 -19.00 31.99 27.84
C GLU A 861 -17.82 32.20 28.79
N SER A 862 -16.70 32.75 28.31
CA SER A 862 -15.56 33.09 29.16
C SER A 862 -15.86 34.19 30.20
N GLU A 863 -16.73 35.15 29.87
CA GLU A 863 -17.21 36.17 30.83
C GLU A 863 -18.16 35.56 31.86
N ASN A 864 -19.07 34.68 31.44
CA ASN A 864 -20.05 34.03 32.31
C ASN A 864 -19.40 32.99 33.26
N ILE A 865 -18.38 32.27 32.77
CA ILE A 865 -17.52 31.40 33.58
C ILE A 865 -16.72 32.22 34.60
N ASN A 866 -16.19 33.39 34.22
CA ASN A 866 -15.50 34.28 35.15
C ASN A 866 -16.44 34.87 36.22
N GLU A 867 -17.70 35.18 35.90
CA GLU A 867 -18.70 35.58 36.90
C GLU A 867 -19.08 34.43 37.84
N ASN A 868 -19.28 33.21 37.33
CA ASN A 868 -19.56 32.04 38.16
C ASN A 868 -18.36 31.65 39.04
N ILE A 869 -17.13 31.76 38.56
CA ILE A 869 -15.91 31.57 39.35
C ILE A 869 -15.81 32.61 40.46
N LYS A 870 -16.13 33.89 40.18
CA LYS A 870 -16.20 34.93 41.23
C LYS A 870 -17.27 34.64 42.27
N LYS A 871 -18.43 34.11 41.86
CA LYS A 871 -19.52 33.72 42.76
C LYS A 871 -19.15 32.54 43.66
N LEU A 872 -18.49 31.52 43.09
CA LEU A 872 -17.94 30.37 43.81
C LEU A 872 -16.80 30.76 44.77
N ASP A 873 -15.98 31.74 44.41
CA ASP A 873 -14.91 32.26 45.28
C ASP A 873 -15.47 33.08 46.46
N LEU A 874 -16.59 33.79 46.23
CA LEU A 874 -17.36 34.48 47.28
C LEU A 874 -18.06 33.51 48.24
N GLU A 875 -18.67 32.43 47.73
CA GLU A 875 -19.27 31.38 48.56
C GLU A 875 -18.21 30.59 49.35
N LYS A 876 -17.05 30.29 48.75
CA LYS A 876 -15.92 29.67 49.46
C LYS A 876 -15.38 30.56 50.56
N LYS A 877 -15.23 31.88 50.32
CA LYS A 877 -14.82 32.85 51.34
C LYS A 877 -15.85 32.99 52.46
N TRP A 878 -17.13 32.93 52.15
CA TRP A 878 -18.20 32.93 53.15
C TRP A 878 -18.19 31.64 54.00
N MET A 879 -18.06 30.47 53.39
CA MET A 879 -17.92 29.19 54.10
C MET A 879 -16.66 29.14 54.98
N LEU A 880 -15.52 29.64 54.49
CA LEU A 880 -14.29 29.74 55.28
C LEU A 880 -14.45 30.71 56.47
N SER A 881 -15.17 31.82 56.28
CA SER A 881 -15.48 32.75 57.37
C SER A 881 -16.39 32.13 58.44
N VAL A 882 -17.35 31.28 58.05
CA VAL A 882 -18.23 30.56 58.99
C VAL A 882 -17.46 29.49 59.75
N LEU A 883 -16.62 28.69 59.07
CA LEU A 883 -15.76 27.67 59.68
C LEU A 883 -14.73 28.27 60.64
N VAL A 884 -14.11 29.40 60.27
CA VAL A 884 -13.17 30.11 61.15
C VAL A 884 -13.88 30.72 62.36
N SER A 885 -15.11 31.21 62.19
CA SER A 885 -15.91 31.72 63.32
C SER A 885 -16.38 30.61 64.27
N GLU A 886 -16.71 29.42 63.75
CA GLU A 886 -17.05 28.24 64.58
C GLU A 886 -15.84 27.67 65.32
N LEU A 887 -14.64 27.72 64.73
CA LEU A 887 -13.39 27.33 65.39
C LEU A 887 -13.01 28.30 66.51
N ILE A 888 -13.14 29.61 66.29
CA ILE A 888 -12.87 30.63 67.31
C ILE A 888 -13.88 30.56 68.47
N MET A 889 -15.14 30.20 68.21
CA MET A 889 -16.17 30.02 69.24
C MET A 889 -16.06 28.68 70.01
N ARG A 890 -15.19 27.75 69.57
CA ARG A 890 -14.87 26.51 70.32
C ARG A 890 -13.62 26.64 71.19
N GLU A 891 -12.78 27.64 70.94
CA GLU A 891 -11.59 27.96 71.75
C GLU A 891 -11.85 29.00 72.86
N ILE A 892 -13.00 29.70 72.82
CA ILE A 892 -13.53 30.54 73.91
C ILE A 892 -14.52 29.72 74.72
#